data_AF-A0A9D5VJZ4-F1
#
_entry.id   AF-A0A9D5VJZ4-F1
#
_cell.length_a   1.000
_cell.length_b   1.000
_cell.length_c   1.000
_cell.angle_alpha   90.00
_cell.angle_beta   90.00
_cell.angle_gamma   90.00
#
_symmetry.space_group_name_H-M   'P 1'
#
loop_
_entity.id
_entity.type
_entity.pdbx_description
1 polymer ?
#
loop_
_entity_poly.entity_id
_entity_poly.type
_entity_poly.pdbx_seq_one_letter_code
_entity_poly.pdbx_strand_id
1 'polypeptide(L)'
;MKSLYVKYNYVRKLPYQTCTRIVVDEKLAGLKLVEKRALSRHEGEKHIDSMERAYRYLQENLDHKLLTLPKLHERFPDRISFEYAEGVSLNALLFDAFLKKDQETFFLIIAHYYDLIKRSLKLVAKFEIAAEEQYLITPRKIEISEIKKEELFLERATLDVTLDNIIVPKGIGVYPYYLIDYEWVLTSKLPLNHLFIRALHSCFYSKYQIHGIEDFYPLGVVLQKLGINQYLLNQSVKIEKNFQEEIQLPQSKLAKNGYLSRKVYPLDYIVGSVLDEQKTLERKASNVLQVIFFKKDLVAPLVRRIITRPKLFARVKEVVVFGHKVFTKSITAVRLCYRGVVNTYERRQYTLFSGKLITAHIEGDVKKYSLGKLCLFAHYDPKGELATTTVTYLKALRELNFEIVFSSTSLRLNEETQKLLKPLCRDILIRRNVGIDFGSWKTALYHVTANEAGALNQYQKLLITNDSIYGPIQNLAPIIKKMDESRAFDVWGMTDSFERKYHLQSYFLMADRKVFLHPSWNKFWRSLKLYRNKYLIIDDYEVGLSRYLLRHKFKIGAYCSYLEIKAYLTQNPTAIPSGLPMDVRKTACNPSIYLWDVIIEHFNFPFVKRELFLNPKVYGILVKDRFEEVLRRNSFYSSQLIKKNIAQWKNIQ
;
A
#
# COMPACT_ATOMS: atom_id res chain seq x y z
N MET A 1 -12.09 32.45 29.84
CA MET A 1 -11.38 31.58 28.86
C MET A 1 -12.08 30.23 28.63
N LYS A 2 -12.56 29.99 27.41
CA LYS A 2 -13.22 28.75 26.93
C LYS A 2 -12.26 27.98 26.02
N SER A 3 -12.08 26.67 26.25
CA SER A 3 -11.16 25.85 25.43
C SER A 3 -11.84 25.36 24.14
N LEU A 4 -11.24 25.65 22.97
CA LEU A 4 -11.68 25.15 21.66
C LEU A 4 -10.91 23.90 21.21
N TYR A 5 -9.65 23.77 21.62
CA TYR A 5 -8.76 22.68 21.25
C TYR A 5 -7.82 22.33 22.41
N VAL A 6 -7.45 21.05 22.51
CA VAL A 6 -6.48 20.53 23.50
C VAL A 6 -5.69 19.38 22.85
N LYS A 7 -4.35 19.43 22.94
CA LYS A 7 -3.43 18.40 22.43
C LYS A 7 -2.29 18.19 23.43
N TYR A 8 -2.17 16.97 23.96
CA TYR A 8 -1.11 16.55 24.88
C TYR A 8 0.04 15.86 24.13
N ASN A 9 1.29 16.04 24.60
CA ASN A 9 2.48 15.48 23.97
C ASN A 9 3.27 14.49 24.86
N TYR A 10 2.58 13.44 25.33
CA TYR A 10 3.15 12.38 26.19
C TYR A 10 4.22 11.47 25.53
N VAL A 11 4.57 11.66 24.26
CA VAL A 11 5.61 10.84 23.59
C VAL A 11 7.03 11.39 23.76
N ARG A 12 7.17 12.59 24.34
CA ARG A 12 8.46 13.22 24.64
C ARG A 12 9.01 12.80 26.01
N LYS A 13 10.33 12.94 26.22
CA LYS A 13 10.94 12.88 27.57
C LYS A 13 10.27 13.91 28.49
N LEU A 14 10.25 13.64 29.80
CA LEU A 14 9.47 14.38 30.79
C LEU A 14 9.70 15.92 30.81
N PRO A 15 10.92 16.47 30.58
CA PRO A 15 11.14 17.91 30.49
C PRO A 15 10.51 18.60 29.27
N TYR A 16 10.10 17.85 28.24
CA TYR A 16 9.60 18.39 26.98
C TYR A 16 8.12 18.06 26.71
N GLN A 17 7.41 17.50 27.71
CA GLN A 17 6.00 17.17 27.61
C GLN A 17 5.14 18.43 27.80
N THR A 18 4.35 18.77 26.78
CA THR A 18 3.49 19.96 26.78
C THR A 18 2.04 19.65 26.44
N CYS A 19 1.14 20.47 26.97
CA CYS A 19 -0.22 20.64 26.50
C CYS A 19 -0.27 21.88 25.60
N THR A 20 -0.81 21.74 24.40
CA THR A 20 -1.15 22.86 23.51
C THR A 20 -2.66 23.04 23.52
N ARG A 21 -3.15 24.23 23.85
CA ARG A 21 -4.58 24.56 23.91
C ARG A 21 -4.88 25.79 23.06
N ILE A 22 -6.00 25.76 22.34
CA ILE A 22 -6.59 26.99 21.80
C ILE A 22 -7.70 27.39 22.76
N VAL A 23 -7.65 28.63 23.25
CA VAL A 23 -8.64 29.20 24.16
C VAL A 23 -9.19 30.50 23.59
N VAL A 24 -10.43 30.82 23.92
CA VAL A 24 -11.07 32.12 23.67
C VAL A 24 -11.19 32.82 25.00
N ASP A 25 -10.68 34.05 25.16
CA ASP A 25 -11.05 34.86 26.32
C ASP A 25 -12.24 35.78 26.03
N GLU A 26 -13.39 35.36 26.56
CA GLU A 26 -14.67 36.06 26.48
C GLU A 26 -14.63 37.42 27.22
N LYS A 27 -13.64 37.64 28.10
CA LYS A 27 -13.37 38.96 28.72
C LYS A 27 -12.60 39.93 27.83
N LEU A 28 -11.87 39.44 26.83
CA LEU A 28 -11.05 40.23 25.90
C LEU A 28 -11.69 40.23 24.50
N ALA A 29 -12.98 40.60 24.43
CA ALA A 29 -13.78 40.64 23.19
C ALA A 29 -13.76 39.34 22.35
N GLY A 30 -13.50 38.18 22.97
CA GLY A 30 -13.41 36.90 22.28
C GLY A 30 -12.04 36.61 21.65
N LEU A 31 -10.97 37.28 22.11
CA LEU A 31 -9.60 37.05 21.65
C LEU A 31 -9.22 35.56 21.72
N LYS A 32 -8.79 35.02 20.58
CA LYS A 32 -8.26 33.64 20.47
C LYS A 32 -6.77 33.63 20.83
N LEU A 33 -6.40 32.72 21.73
CA LEU A 33 -5.03 32.52 22.20
C LEU A 33 -4.60 31.06 22.04
N VAL A 34 -3.31 30.83 21.80
CA VAL A 34 -2.67 29.51 21.84
C VAL A 34 -1.83 29.43 23.12
N GLU A 35 -2.28 28.65 24.11
CA GLU A 35 -1.53 28.34 25.32
C GLU A 35 -0.64 27.11 25.10
N LYS A 36 0.64 27.25 25.44
CA LYS A 36 1.61 26.17 25.63
C LYS A 36 1.87 26.02 27.13
N ARG A 37 1.54 24.86 27.70
CA ARG A 37 1.70 24.57 29.14
C ARG A 37 2.55 23.32 29.37
N ALA A 38 3.45 23.37 30.35
CA ALA A 38 4.24 22.23 30.81
C ALA A 38 3.33 21.16 31.45
N LEU A 39 3.65 19.88 31.25
CA LEU A 39 2.97 18.75 31.91
C LEU A 39 3.73 18.24 33.14
N SER A 40 4.99 18.62 33.29
CA SER A 40 5.86 18.31 34.42
C SER A 40 6.21 19.59 35.18
N ARG A 41 5.98 19.59 36.50
CA ARG A 41 6.39 20.67 37.40
C ARG A 41 7.92 20.70 37.48
N HIS A 42 8.53 21.88 37.49
CA HIS A 42 9.97 22.18 37.49
C HIS A 42 10.78 21.68 36.29
N GLU A 43 10.59 20.46 35.79
CA GLU A 43 11.30 19.98 34.59
C GLU A 43 10.82 20.68 33.32
N GLY A 44 9.50 20.78 33.13
CA GLY A 44 8.90 21.38 31.93
C GLY A 44 8.95 22.91 31.91
N GLU A 45 9.09 23.56 33.07
CA GLU A 45 9.21 25.03 33.21
C GLU A 45 10.40 25.55 32.37
N LYS A 46 11.53 24.83 32.41
CA LYS A 46 12.74 25.13 31.60
C LYS A 46 12.51 25.10 30.09
N HIS A 47 11.57 24.27 29.61
CA HIS A 47 11.19 24.20 28.20
C HIS A 47 10.29 25.39 27.80
N ILE A 48 9.40 25.83 28.70
CA ILE A 48 8.61 27.07 28.52
C ILE A 48 9.52 28.31 28.52
N ASP A 49 10.54 28.38 29.37
CA ASP A 49 11.58 29.42 29.29
C ASP A 49 12.32 29.38 27.93
N SER A 50 12.49 28.18 27.35
CA SER A 50 13.13 28.01 26.04
C SER A 50 12.28 28.49 24.88
N MET A 51 10.95 28.33 24.97
CA MET A 51 10.01 28.92 24.01
C MET A 51 10.02 30.45 24.08
N GLU A 52 10.21 31.03 25.28
CA GLU A 52 10.34 32.49 25.42
C GLU A 52 11.67 33.01 24.85
N ARG A 53 12.79 32.31 25.11
CA ARG A 53 14.09 32.63 24.48
C ARG A 53 14.03 32.51 22.95
N ALA A 54 13.33 31.49 22.44
CA ALA A 54 13.07 31.31 21.01
C ALA A 54 12.25 32.47 20.44
N TYR A 55 11.16 32.89 21.11
CA TYR A 55 10.36 34.05 20.73
C TYR A 55 11.21 35.32 20.61
N ARG A 56 11.94 35.69 21.67
CA ARG A 56 12.77 36.91 21.70
C ARG A 56 13.83 36.90 20.58
N TYR A 57 14.57 35.79 20.44
CA TYR A 57 15.57 35.66 19.37
C TYR A 57 14.96 35.82 17.97
N LEU A 58 13.83 35.16 17.68
CA LEU A 58 13.18 35.25 16.38
C LEU A 58 12.59 36.65 16.14
N GLN A 59 12.07 37.31 17.17
CA GLN A 59 11.52 38.68 17.13
C GLN A 59 12.59 39.77 16.86
N GLU A 60 13.87 39.43 17.03
CA GLU A 60 15.04 40.27 16.73
C GLU A 60 15.74 39.90 15.42
N ASN A 61 15.54 38.68 14.89
CA ASN A 61 16.37 38.09 13.82
C ASN A 61 15.56 37.50 12.64
N LEU A 62 14.26 37.80 12.53
CA LEU A 62 13.43 37.53 11.36
C LEU A 62 13.23 38.77 10.48
N ASP A 63 13.15 38.60 9.15
CA ASP A 63 12.52 39.62 8.30
C ASP A 63 10.99 39.58 8.45
N HIS A 64 10.50 40.39 9.40
CA HIS A 64 9.08 40.58 9.69
C HIS A 64 8.25 41.10 8.50
N LYS A 65 8.87 41.57 7.41
CA LYS A 65 8.16 41.88 6.15
C LYS A 65 7.69 40.64 5.41
N LEU A 66 8.31 39.48 5.67
CA LEU A 66 8.03 38.20 5.01
C LEU A 66 7.41 37.18 5.99
N LEU A 67 8.03 37.00 7.16
CA LEU A 67 7.64 36.02 8.17
C LEU A 67 7.70 36.66 9.56
N THR A 68 6.56 36.71 10.24
CA THR A 68 6.43 37.32 11.58
C THR A 68 5.95 36.30 12.60
N LEU A 69 6.00 36.67 13.88
CA LEU A 69 5.49 35.85 14.99
C LEU A 69 4.12 36.37 15.43
N PRO A 70 3.19 35.50 15.85
CA PRO A 70 2.04 35.94 16.63
C PRO A 70 2.53 36.55 17.95
N LYS A 71 1.88 37.63 18.39
CA LYS A 71 2.31 38.40 19.55
C LYS A 71 2.21 37.57 20.83
N LEU A 72 3.23 37.68 21.68
CA LEU A 72 3.23 37.14 23.05
C LEU A 72 2.18 37.86 23.90
N HIS A 73 1.31 37.09 24.57
CA HIS A 73 0.19 37.62 25.36
C HIS A 73 0.42 37.48 26.87
N GLU A 74 0.76 36.28 27.36
CA GLU A 74 1.08 36.02 28.76
C GLU A 74 2.25 35.05 28.90
N ARG A 75 2.97 35.15 30.03
CA ARG A 75 4.04 34.24 30.42
C ARG A 75 4.02 34.01 31.94
N PHE A 76 3.98 32.74 32.34
CA PHE A 76 4.14 32.25 33.71
C PHE A 76 5.12 31.06 33.70
N PRO A 77 5.69 30.63 34.85
CA PRO A 77 6.65 29.53 34.88
C PRO A 77 6.17 28.24 34.18
N ASP A 78 4.89 27.89 34.34
CA ASP A 78 4.31 26.67 33.76
C ASP A 78 3.77 26.84 32.33
N ARG A 79 3.63 28.07 31.81
CA ARG A 79 2.94 28.32 30.53
C ARG A 79 3.33 29.61 29.82
N ILE A 80 3.22 29.59 28.50
CA ILE A 80 3.35 30.76 27.63
C ILE A 80 2.17 30.78 26.65
N SER A 81 1.62 31.95 26.33
CA SER A 81 0.52 32.06 25.37
C SER A 81 0.70 33.18 24.37
N PHE A 82 0.28 32.91 23.13
CA PHE A 82 0.39 33.82 21.99
C PHE A 82 -1.00 34.09 21.37
N GLU A 83 -1.14 35.19 20.65
CA GLU A 83 -2.33 35.45 19.81
C GLU A 83 -2.48 34.38 18.73
N TYR A 84 -3.73 34.01 18.37
CA TYR A 84 -3.99 32.98 17.36
C TYR A 84 -3.84 33.52 15.93
N ALA A 85 -2.96 32.91 15.14
CA ALA A 85 -2.79 33.22 13.72
C ALA A 85 -3.90 32.61 12.87
N GLU A 86 -4.81 33.45 12.36
CA GLU A 86 -5.80 33.07 11.35
C GLU A 86 -5.15 32.87 9.97
N GLY A 87 -5.57 31.83 9.24
CA GLY A 87 -5.09 31.54 7.89
C GLY A 87 -5.05 30.04 7.57
N VAL A 88 -4.37 29.69 6.48
CA VAL A 88 -4.19 28.30 6.03
C VAL A 88 -2.70 27.95 6.07
N SER A 89 -2.33 26.76 6.56
CA SER A 89 -0.92 26.38 6.57
C SER A 89 -0.38 26.11 5.17
N LEU A 90 0.89 26.43 4.93
CA LEU A 90 1.54 26.21 3.63
C LEU A 90 1.54 24.71 3.23
N ASN A 91 1.54 23.81 4.22
CA ASN A 91 1.36 22.37 4.03
C ASN A 91 -0.03 21.97 3.52
N ALA A 92 -1.10 22.67 3.95
CA ALA A 92 -2.46 22.40 3.47
C ALA A 92 -2.65 22.87 2.03
N LEU A 93 -2.04 24.00 1.65
CA LEU A 93 -1.99 24.48 0.26
C LEU A 93 -1.21 23.50 -0.64
N LEU A 94 -0.08 22.98 -0.15
CA LEU A 94 0.69 21.94 -0.84
C LEU A 94 -0.14 20.65 -1.04
N PHE A 95 -0.95 20.28 -0.06
CA PHE A 95 -1.81 19.10 -0.14
C PHE A 95 -2.96 19.26 -1.12
N ASP A 96 -3.56 20.45 -1.23
CA ASP A 96 -4.60 20.74 -2.20
C ASP A 96 -4.07 20.64 -3.65
N ALA A 97 -2.90 21.20 -3.94
CA ALA A 97 -2.23 21.03 -5.23
C ALA A 97 -1.95 19.54 -5.55
N PHE A 98 -1.45 18.79 -4.55
CA PHE A 98 -1.26 17.34 -4.65
C PHE A 98 -2.57 16.58 -4.94
N LEU A 99 -3.67 16.90 -4.25
CA LEU A 99 -4.98 16.26 -4.45
C LEU A 99 -5.57 16.57 -5.85
N LYS A 100 -5.40 17.80 -6.33
CA LYS A 100 -5.75 18.24 -7.69
C LYS A 100 -4.87 17.63 -8.78
N LYS A 101 -3.75 16.99 -8.39
CA LYS A 101 -2.67 16.47 -9.26
C LYS A 101 -1.94 17.56 -10.05
N ASP A 102 -1.93 18.77 -9.52
CA ASP A 102 -1.22 19.91 -10.10
C ASP A 102 0.26 19.86 -9.69
N GLN A 103 1.09 19.27 -10.55
CA GLN A 103 2.53 19.14 -10.35
C GLN A 103 3.25 20.50 -10.41
N GLU A 104 2.68 21.50 -11.08
CA GLU A 104 3.30 22.81 -11.25
C GLU A 104 3.10 23.65 -9.99
N THR A 105 1.86 23.87 -9.57
CA THR A 105 1.54 24.57 -8.31
C THR A 105 2.18 23.86 -7.12
N PHE A 106 2.19 22.52 -7.08
CA PHE A 106 2.85 21.77 -6.01
C PHE A 106 4.36 22.09 -5.92
N PHE A 107 5.07 22.17 -7.04
CA PHE A 107 6.48 22.55 -7.03
C PHE A 107 6.69 24.03 -6.69
N LEU A 108 5.85 24.93 -7.22
CA LEU A 108 5.91 26.37 -6.93
C LEU A 108 5.73 26.66 -5.43
N ILE A 109 4.84 25.95 -4.74
CA ILE A 109 4.67 26.06 -3.28
C ILE A 109 5.96 25.67 -2.53
N ILE A 110 6.66 24.62 -2.98
CA ILE A 110 7.91 24.18 -2.36
C ILE A 110 9.08 25.14 -2.67
N ALA A 111 9.18 25.66 -3.89
CA ALA A 111 10.17 26.67 -4.26
C ALA A 111 9.95 27.98 -3.50
N HIS A 112 8.69 28.41 -3.35
CA HIS A 112 8.30 29.55 -2.54
C HIS A 112 8.65 29.35 -1.05
N TYR A 113 8.41 28.16 -0.50
CA TYR A 113 8.85 27.81 0.85
C TYR A 113 10.38 27.93 1.02
N TYR A 114 11.17 27.49 0.03
CA TYR A 114 12.63 27.61 0.07
C TYR A 114 13.12 29.07 0.05
N ASP A 115 12.57 29.89 -0.84
CA ASP A 115 12.89 31.33 -0.91
C ASP A 115 12.52 32.07 0.38
N LEU A 116 11.33 31.78 0.93
CA LEU A 116 10.86 32.34 2.19
C LEU A 116 11.83 32.06 3.34
N ILE A 117 12.24 30.80 3.55
CA ILE A 117 13.18 30.49 4.66
C ILE A 117 14.59 31.03 4.41
N LYS A 118 15.01 31.14 3.15
CA LYS A 118 16.31 31.74 2.78
C LYS A 118 16.37 33.24 3.06
N ARG A 119 15.25 33.95 2.91
CA ARG A 119 15.16 35.41 3.03
C ARG A 119 14.71 35.90 4.41
N SER A 120 13.89 35.12 5.12
CA SER A 120 13.35 35.51 6.41
C SER A 120 14.23 35.15 7.60
N LEU A 121 15.09 34.13 7.50
CA LEU A 121 15.97 33.69 8.59
C LEU A 121 17.37 34.30 8.48
N LYS A 122 17.98 34.63 9.62
CA LYS A 122 19.37 35.08 9.69
C LYS A 122 20.36 33.97 9.34
N LEU A 123 21.15 34.19 8.30
CA LEU A 123 22.14 33.24 7.76
C LEU A 123 23.58 33.74 7.93
N VAL A 124 24.52 32.79 8.06
CA VAL A 124 25.97 33.01 8.13
C VAL A 124 26.75 31.93 7.37
N ALA A 125 28.01 32.20 7.04
CA ALA A 125 28.87 31.33 6.23
C ALA A 125 29.70 30.30 7.04
N LYS A 126 29.34 30.01 8.31
CA LYS A 126 30.13 29.15 9.21
C LYS A 126 29.29 28.05 9.86
N PHE A 127 29.70 26.80 9.65
CA PHE A 127 29.22 25.63 10.41
C PHE A 127 29.78 25.63 11.84
N GLU A 128 28.90 25.43 12.83
CA GLU A 128 29.28 25.35 14.25
C GLU A 128 28.25 24.49 15.02
N ILE A 129 28.70 23.70 15.99
CA ILE A 129 27.81 22.92 16.89
C ILE A 129 28.18 23.28 18.33
N ALA A 130 27.19 23.69 19.12
CA ALA A 130 27.39 24.07 20.52
C ALA A 130 27.79 22.85 21.38
N ALA A 131 28.42 23.07 22.54
CA ALA A 131 28.94 21.97 23.37
C ALA A 131 27.82 21.09 23.93
N GLU A 132 26.74 21.73 24.36
CA GLU A 132 25.49 21.14 24.83
C GLU A 132 24.69 20.41 23.73
N GLU A 133 24.99 20.67 22.45
CA GLU A 133 24.26 20.15 21.28
C GLU A 133 25.07 19.15 20.44
N GLN A 134 26.24 18.72 20.90
CA GLN A 134 27.06 17.70 20.22
C GLN A 134 26.31 16.39 19.93
N TYR A 135 25.28 16.07 20.73
CA TYR A 135 24.39 14.93 20.50
C TYR A 135 23.78 14.93 19.08
N LEU A 136 23.61 16.09 18.44
CA LEU A 136 23.14 16.21 17.05
C LEU A 136 24.03 15.47 16.05
N ILE A 137 25.33 15.30 16.33
CA ILE A 137 26.32 14.74 15.40
C ILE A 137 27.05 13.49 15.89
N THR A 138 27.31 13.33 17.19
CA THR A 138 28.12 12.21 17.72
C THR A 138 27.53 10.80 17.45
N PRO A 139 26.26 10.48 17.76
CA PRO A 139 25.80 9.09 17.87
C PRO A 139 25.76 8.27 16.57
N ARG A 140 25.87 8.90 15.40
CA ARG A 140 25.60 8.26 14.09
C ARG A 140 26.70 8.45 13.04
N LYS A 141 27.92 8.81 13.46
CA LYS A 141 29.06 9.11 12.57
C LYS A 141 28.63 10.02 11.41
N ILE A 142 28.24 11.25 11.76
CA ILE A 142 27.84 12.26 10.78
C ILE A 142 29.06 12.84 10.10
N GLU A 143 29.01 12.97 8.78
CA GLU A 143 30.16 13.35 7.95
C GLU A 143 30.23 14.88 7.86
N ILE A 144 30.88 15.47 8.85
CA ILE A 144 31.03 16.93 9.01
C ILE A 144 31.70 17.56 7.77
N SER A 145 32.59 16.84 7.09
CA SER A 145 33.21 17.25 5.82
C SER A 145 32.19 17.54 4.71
N GLU A 146 31.07 16.84 4.69
CA GLU A 146 30.01 16.99 3.69
C GLU A 146 29.01 18.07 4.10
N ILE A 147 28.78 18.27 5.40
CA ILE A 147 28.01 19.40 5.93
C ILE A 147 28.74 20.73 5.70
N LYS A 148 30.08 20.73 5.79
CA LYS A 148 30.95 21.90 5.54
C LYS A 148 31.06 22.30 4.06
N LYS A 149 30.41 21.58 3.13
CA LYS A 149 30.28 21.99 1.72
C LYS A 149 29.11 22.94 1.46
N GLU A 150 28.20 23.07 2.43
CA GLU A 150 27.09 24.01 2.35
C GLU A 150 27.59 25.43 2.61
N GLU A 151 27.06 26.42 1.90
CA GLU A 151 27.51 27.83 1.99
C GLU A 151 26.74 28.64 3.05
N LEU A 152 25.51 28.22 3.36
CA LEU A 152 24.55 28.98 4.16
C LEU A 152 24.09 28.17 5.38
N PHE A 153 24.43 28.67 6.56
CA PHE A 153 24.06 28.11 7.86
C PHE A 153 23.12 29.08 8.59
N LEU A 154 22.18 28.53 9.34
CA LEU A 154 21.32 29.31 10.24
C LEU A 154 22.18 29.86 11.40
N GLU A 155 22.04 31.13 11.76
CA GLU A 155 22.77 31.69 12.92
C GLU A 155 22.35 31.03 14.24
N ARG A 156 21.12 30.51 14.29
CA ARG A 156 20.62 29.53 15.27
C ARG A 156 19.67 28.57 14.57
N ALA A 157 19.86 27.27 14.71
CA ALA A 157 19.04 26.27 14.03
C ALA A 157 17.61 26.22 14.58
N THR A 158 16.72 26.94 13.90
CA THR A 158 15.27 27.03 14.19
C THR A 158 14.56 25.86 13.53
N LEU A 159 14.47 24.73 14.24
CA LEU A 159 14.10 23.43 13.66
C LEU A 159 12.61 23.27 13.31
N ASP A 160 11.74 24.15 13.81
CA ASP A 160 10.29 24.06 13.64
C ASP A 160 9.73 24.97 12.53
N VAL A 161 10.58 25.65 11.76
CA VAL A 161 10.15 26.26 10.50
C VAL A 161 9.82 25.14 9.53
N THR A 162 8.55 24.75 9.51
CA THR A 162 8.01 23.66 8.71
C THR A 162 6.74 24.11 8.01
N LEU A 163 6.37 23.43 6.93
CA LEU A 163 5.22 23.79 6.10
C LEU A 163 3.90 23.91 6.87
N ASP A 164 3.71 23.15 7.95
CA ASP A 164 2.51 23.23 8.79
C ASP A 164 2.51 24.42 9.75
N ASN A 165 3.71 24.85 10.14
CA ASN A 165 3.96 25.90 11.13
C ASN A 165 4.05 27.29 10.48
N ILE A 166 3.97 27.38 9.15
CA ILE A 166 3.86 28.63 8.39
C ILE A 166 2.40 28.80 7.99
N ILE A 167 1.73 29.80 8.58
CA ILE A 167 0.34 30.15 8.31
C ILE A 167 0.29 31.31 7.32
N VAL A 168 -0.42 31.08 6.21
CA VAL A 168 -0.64 32.02 5.11
C VAL A 168 -2.01 32.68 5.30
N PRO A 169 -2.09 33.97 5.66
CA PRO A 169 -3.36 34.61 6.02
C PRO A 169 -4.17 35.10 4.81
N LYS A 170 -3.51 35.45 3.69
CA LYS A 170 -4.13 36.16 2.55
C LYS A 170 -3.81 35.56 1.17
N GLY A 171 -3.27 34.35 1.12
CA GLY A 171 -2.82 33.69 -0.11
C GLY A 171 -1.32 33.77 -0.34
N ILE A 172 -0.80 32.96 -1.27
CA ILE A 172 0.64 32.83 -1.51
C ILE A 172 1.19 34.07 -2.21
N GLY A 173 2.33 34.57 -1.74
CA GLY A 173 2.93 35.85 -2.13
C GLY A 173 2.42 37.06 -1.35
N VAL A 174 1.36 36.91 -0.54
CA VAL A 174 0.74 38.02 0.22
C VAL A 174 1.24 38.00 1.66
N TYR A 175 2.35 38.70 1.88
CA TYR A 175 3.06 38.79 3.15
C TYR A 175 2.45 39.82 4.14
N PRO A 176 2.78 39.76 5.45
CA PRO A 176 3.59 38.73 6.11
C PRO A 176 2.81 37.43 6.37
N TYR A 177 3.54 36.31 6.43
CA TYR A 177 3.04 35.05 6.99
C TYR A 177 3.35 34.96 8.48
N TYR A 178 2.66 34.07 9.20
CA TYR A 178 2.97 33.79 10.61
C TYR A 178 3.75 32.48 10.77
N LEU A 179 4.82 32.51 11.55
CA LEU A 179 5.50 31.31 12.08
C LEU A 179 4.91 30.96 13.46
N ILE A 180 4.45 29.72 13.64
CA ILE A 180 3.89 29.19 14.89
C ILE A 180 4.68 27.97 15.38
N ASP A 181 4.40 27.49 16.60
CA ASP A 181 4.89 26.21 17.14
C ASP A 181 6.44 26.06 17.14
N TYR A 182 7.17 27.18 17.33
CA TYR A 182 8.63 27.30 17.31
C TYR A 182 9.29 26.89 18.65
N GLU A 183 9.10 25.64 19.05
CA GLU A 183 9.58 25.10 20.33
C GLU A 183 11.11 24.87 20.37
N TRP A 184 11.77 24.71 19.21
CA TRP A 184 13.16 24.28 19.07
C TRP A 184 14.03 25.28 18.27
N VAL A 185 14.56 26.29 18.97
CA VAL A 185 15.65 27.16 18.49
C VAL A 185 16.95 26.76 19.19
N LEU A 186 17.85 26.12 18.45
CA LEU A 186 19.12 25.59 18.95
C LEU A 186 20.27 26.60 18.80
N THR A 187 21.30 26.53 19.65
CA THR A 187 22.49 27.41 19.56
C THR A 187 23.37 27.07 18.35
N SER A 188 23.34 25.82 17.89
CA SER A 188 24.12 25.30 16.76
C SER A 188 23.71 25.88 15.41
N LYS A 189 24.70 25.98 14.51
CA LYS A 189 24.61 26.58 13.18
C LYS A 189 24.55 25.49 12.11
N LEU A 190 23.34 24.95 11.91
CA LEU A 190 23.05 23.92 10.91
C LEU A 190 22.77 24.54 9.52
N PRO A 191 23.02 23.82 8.41
CA PRO A 191 22.75 24.33 7.07
C PRO A 191 21.29 24.73 6.85
N LEU A 192 21.05 25.75 6.03
CA LEU A 192 19.71 26.09 5.52
C LEU A 192 19.04 24.89 4.85
N ASN A 193 19.82 24.15 4.03
CA ASN A 193 19.34 22.94 3.37
C ASN A 193 19.02 21.80 4.34
N HIS A 194 19.59 21.76 5.55
CA HIS A 194 19.17 20.80 6.57
C HIS A 194 17.73 21.08 7.03
N LEU A 195 17.40 22.35 7.31
CA LEU A 195 16.05 22.77 7.70
C LEU A 195 15.02 22.51 6.58
N PHE A 196 15.38 22.85 5.34
CA PHE A 196 14.55 22.56 4.18
C PHE A 196 14.28 21.06 4.01
N ILE A 197 15.34 20.25 4.03
CA ILE A 197 15.26 18.79 3.96
C ILE A 197 14.45 18.22 5.13
N ARG A 198 14.64 18.71 6.35
CA ARG A 198 13.88 18.29 7.54
C ARG A 198 12.37 18.47 7.34
N ALA A 199 11.95 19.66 6.92
CA ALA A 199 10.55 19.98 6.68
C ALA A 199 9.95 19.11 5.56
N LEU A 200 10.64 18.99 4.42
CA LEU A 200 10.19 18.15 3.31
C LEU A 200 10.20 16.66 3.64
N HIS A 201 11.24 16.13 4.29
CA HIS A 201 11.34 14.72 4.66
C HIS A 201 10.24 14.32 5.66
N SER A 202 9.88 15.21 6.59
CA SER A 202 8.72 15.03 7.48
C SER A 202 7.39 15.04 6.71
N CYS A 203 7.19 16.06 5.86
CA CYS A 203 6.01 16.19 4.99
C CYS A 203 5.82 14.95 4.08
N PHE A 204 6.84 14.63 3.29
CA PHE A 204 6.82 13.53 2.33
C PHE A 204 6.73 12.17 2.99
N TYR A 205 7.52 11.86 4.03
CA TYR A 205 7.60 10.50 4.56
C TYR A 205 6.76 10.22 5.82
N SER A 206 6.39 11.25 6.60
CA SER A 206 5.50 11.09 7.76
C SER A 206 4.04 11.36 7.42
N LYS A 207 3.74 12.33 6.53
CA LYS A 207 2.35 12.71 6.19
C LYS A 207 1.90 12.13 4.86
N TYR A 208 2.63 12.35 3.77
CA TYR A 208 2.13 12.06 2.43
C TYR A 208 2.67 10.77 1.76
N GLN A 209 3.54 10.01 2.44
CA GLN A 209 3.99 8.69 1.98
C GLN A 209 2.81 7.73 1.83
N ILE A 210 1.79 7.86 2.68
CA ILE A 210 0.57 7.08 2.49
C ILE A 210 -0.16 7.55 1.23
N HIS A 211 -0.26 8.85 0.97
CA HIS A 211 -1.04 9.37 -0.16
C HIS A 211 -0.41 9.12 -1.54
N GLY A 212 0.89 8.82 -1.62
CA GLY A 212 1.60 8.50 -2.87
C GLY A 212 2.41 9.67 -3.43
N ILE A 213 2.89 10.56 -2.56
CA ILE A 213 3.59 11.80 -2.98
C ILE A 213 4.88 11.56 -3.78
N GLU A 214 5.63 10.49 -3.49
CA GLU A 214 6.81 10.11 -4.28
C GLU A 214 6.44 9.66 -5.69
N ASP A 215 5.30 8.97 -5.86
CA ASP A 215 4.80 8.54 -7.17
C ASP A 215 4.28 9.74 -7.99
N PHE A 216 3.92 10.83 -7.31
CA PHE A 216 3.41 12.07 -7.89
C PHE A 216 4.51 13.08 -8.24
N TYR A 217 5.44 13.33 -7.32
CA TYR A 217 6.54 14.29 -7.50
C TYR A 217 7.69 13.93 -6.54
N PRO A 218 8.69 13.14 -6.96
CA PRO A 218 9.69 12.58 -6.04
C PRO A 218 10.50 13.64 -5.29
N LEU A 219 10.83 13.40 -4.01
CA LEU A 219 11.62 14.36 -3.22
C LEU A 219 13.00 14.61 -3.85
N GLY A 220 13.61 13.59 -4.46
CA GLY A 220 14.86 13.74 -5.19
C GLY A 220 14.78 14.79 -6.31
N VAL A 221 13.67 14.85 -7.05
CA VAL A 221 13.45 15.79 -8.16
C VAL A 221 13.30 17.22 -7.62
N VAL A 222 12.62 17.39 -6.48
CA VAL A 222 12.53 18.68 -5.79
C VAL A 222 13.92 19.19 -5.40
N LEU A 223 14.74 18.35 -4.76
CA LEU A 223 16.09 18.72 -4.33
C LEU A 223 16.98 19.06 -5.53
N GLN A 224 16.96 18.26 -6.59
CA GLN A 224 17.74 18.52 -7.81
C GLN A 224 17.34 19.85 -8.47
N LYS A 225 16.04 20.13 -8.62
CA LYS A 225 15.55 21.39 -9.21
C LYS A 225 15.93 22.64 -8.41
N LEU A 226 16.23 22.49 -7.12
CA LEU A 226 16.68 23.56 -6.24
C LEU A 226 18.21 23.57 -6.03
N GLY A 227 18.95 22.72 -6.75
CA GLY A 227 20.42 22.60 -6.65
C GLY A 227 20.93 21.95 -5.35
N ILE A 228 20.05 21.33 -4.56
CA ILE A 228 20.37 20.86 -3.21
C ILE A 228 21.08 19.50 -3.26
N ASN A 229 22.25 19.43 -2.62
CA ASN A 229 23.09 18.25 -2.56
C ASN A 229 22.36 17.05 -1.90
N GLN A 230 22.09 16.00 -2.68
CA GLN A 230 21.43 14.79 -2.20
C GLN A 230 22.29 13.96 -1.23
N TYR A 231 23.59 14.27 -1.06
CA TYR A 231 24.40 13.71 0.02
C TYR A 231 24.01 14.27 1.39
N LEU A 232 23.69 15.57 1.46
CA LEU A 232 23.26 16.25 2.68
C LEU A 232 21.97 15.65 3.24
N LEU A 233 21.13 15.06 2.39
CA LEU A 233 19.91 14.35 2.78
C LEU A 233 20.20 13.18 3.73
N ASN A 234 21.22 12.38 3.44
CA ASN A 234 21.61 11.27 4.31
C ASN A 234 22.12 11.78 5.67
N GLN A 235 22.94 12.83 5.67
CA GLN A 235 23.43 13.44 6.91
C GLN A 235 22.30 14.10 7.71
N SER A 236 21.37 14.78 7.04
CA SER A 236 20.20 15.42 7.65
C SER A 236 19.26 14.41 8.32
N VAL A 237 19.06 13.24 7.70
CA VAL A 237 18.29 12.15 8.31
C VAL A 237 19.04 11.50 9.48
N LYS A 238 20.38 11.54 9.53
CA LYS A 238 21.14 11.18 10.74
C LYS A 238 20.95 12.22 11.86
N ILE A 239 21.07 13.53 11.56
CA ILE A 239 20.86 14.63 12.53
C ILE A 239 19.45 14.54 13.15
N GLU A 240 18.42 14.41 12.33
CA GLU A 240 17.03 14.29 12.79
C GLU A 240 16.81 13.01 13.64
N LYS A 241 17.46 11.88 13.32
CA LYS A 241 17.42 10.69 14.20
C LYS A 241 18.04 10.96 15.57
N ASN A 242 19.14 11.70 15.62
CA ASN A 242 19.79 12.06 16.88
C ASN A 242 18.89 12.99 17.70
N PHE A 243 18.35 14.05 17.06
CA PHE A 243 17.42 14.99 17.68
C PHE A 243 16.15 14.31 18.23
N GLN A 244 15.48 13.47 17.42
CA GLN A 244 14.27 12.78 17.87
C GLN A 244 14.54 11.76 18.99
N GLU A 245 15.73 11.16 19.06
CA GLU A 245 16.10 10.31 20.20
C GLU A 245 16.45 11.10 21.46
N GLU A 246 16.88 12.35 21.33
CA GLU A 246 17.10 13.20 22.49
C GLU A 246 15.78 13.76 23.06
N ILE A 247 14.76 14.01 22.24
CA ILE A 247 13.48 14.55 22.74
C ILE A 247 12.37 13.51 22.99
N GLN A 248 12.45 12.29 22.44
CA GLN A 248 11.40 11.25 22.58
C GLN A 248 11.69 10.18 23.63
N LEU A 249 10.62 9.51 24.11
CA LEU A 249 10.75 8.30 24.93
C LEU A 249 11.22 7.09 24.09
N PRO A 250 12.06 6.19 24.63
CA PRO A 250 12.55 5.02 23.88
C PRO A 250 11.44 4.12 23.29
N GLN A 251 10.28 4.08 23.93
CA GLN A 251 9.14 3.25 23.55
C GLN A 251 8.32 3.81 22.37
N SER A 252 8.37 5.12 22.06
CA SER A 252 7.61 5.70 20.95
C SER A 252 8.23 5.45 19.56
N LYS A 253 9.48 4.94 19.52
CA LYS A 253 10.25 4.69 18.29
C LYS A 253 9.52 3.84 17.26
N LEU A 254 8.69 2.88 17.69
CA LEU A 254 7.99 1.93 16.82
C LEU A 254 6.78 2.50 16.06
N ALA A 255 6.23 3.66 16.47
CA ALA A 255 4.97 4.18 15.93
C ALA A 255 5.12 5.47 15.10
N LYS A 256 6.00 6.41 15.51
CA LYS A 256 6.12 7.73 14.84
C LYS A 256 7.34 7.87 13.93
N ASN A 257 8.45 7.19 14.23
CA ASN A 257 9.73 7.47 13.56
C ASN A 257 9.99 6.59 12.31
N GLY A 258 8.98 5.84 11.83
CA GLY A 258 9.08 4.99 10.65
C GLY A 258 9.40 5.72 9.33
N TYR A 259 9.19 7.04 9.29
CA TYR A 259 9.63 7.89 8.18
C TYR A 259 11.16 8.01 8.14
N LEU A 260 11.84 8.07 9.29
CA LEU A 260 13.31 8.17 9.38
C LEU A 260 14.02 6.88 8.96
N SER A 261 13.36 5.72 9.03
CA SER A 261 13.91 4.45 8.53
C SER A 261 13.86 4.29 7.01
N ARG A 262 13.30 5.27 6.27
CA ARG A 262 13.23 5.21 4.80
C ARG A 262 14.57 5.59 4.17
N LYS A 263 14.90 4.92 3.07
CA LYS A 263 15.93 5.39 2.14
C LYS A 263 15.26 6.35 1.16
N VAL A 264 15.85 7.53 0.98
CA VAL A 264 15.60 8.36 -0.20
C VAL A 264 16.65 7.98 -1.24
N TYR A 265 16.26 7.98 -2.52
CA TYR A 265 17.12 7.53 -3.61
C TYR A 265 17.67 8.75 -4.38
N PRO A 266 18.99 8.84 -4.61
CA PRO A 266 19.57 9.88 -5.46
C PRO A 266 19.04 9.83 -6.90
N LEU A 267 19.15 10.93 -7.67
CA LEU A 267 18.61 10.95 -9.03
C LEU A 267 19.40 10.07 -10.01
N ASP A 268 20.64 9.70 -9.70
CA ASP A 268 21.42 8.67 -10.41
C ASP A 268 20.73 7.27 -10.36
N TYR A 269 19.75 7.12 -9.46
CA TYR A 269 18.86 5.98 -9.33
C TYR A 269 17.57 6.10 -10.18
N ILE A 270 17.27 7.29 -10.71
CA ILE A 270 16.00 7.71 -11.35
C ILE A 270 16.19 8.08 -12.84
N VAL A 271 17.29 8.73 -13.23
CA VAL A 271 17.48 9.34 -14.57
C VAL A 271 17.48 8.34 -15.74
N GLY A 272 18.10 7.17 -15.58
CA GLY A 272 18.50 6.29 -16.69
C GLY A 272 17.40 5.59 -17.51
N SER A 273 16.12 5.96 -17.35
CA SER A 273 14.87 5.25 -17.90
C SER A 273 14.53 6.27 -19.10
N VAL A 274 14.57 7.60 -18.90
CA VAL A 274 14.03 8.59 -19.88
C VAL A 274 14.78 8.61 -21.23
N LEU A 275 16.03 8.14 -21.26
CA LEU A 275 16.95 8.28 -22.39
C LEU A 275 16.78 7.24 -23.51
N ASP A 276 15.94 6.19 -23.35
CA ASP A 276 15.73 5.20 -24.42
C ASP A 276 14.44 5.38 -25.26
N GLU A 277 13.60 6.39 -24.98
CA GLU A 277 12.80 7.01 -26.05
C GLU A 277 13.67 7.93 -26.94
N GLN A 278 14.78 8.46 -26.38
CA GLN A 278 15.86 9.13 -27.13
C GLN A 278 16.74 8.15 -27.93
N LYS A 279 16.26 6.91 -28.13
CA LYS A 279 16.94 5.87 -28.91
C LYS A 279 16.24 5.44 -30.20
N THR A 280 15.05 5.97 -30.54
CA THR A 280 14.72 6.15 -31.98
C THR A 280 15.55 7.31 -32.59
N LEU A 281 16.11 8.16 -31.71
CA LEU A 281 17.24 9.04 -32.01
C LEU A 281 18.60 8.27 -32.09
N GLU A 282 18.65 6.91 -32.06
CA GLU A 282 19.89 6.12 -32.31
C GLU A 282 20.49 6.33 -33.69
N ARG A 283 19.79 6.95 -34.65
CA ARG A 283 20.44 7.45 -35.86
C ARG A 283 21.47 8.57 -35.61
N LYS A 284 21.60 9.06 -34.37
CA LYS A 284 22.72 9.86 -33.84
C LYS A 284 23.61 9.11 -32.84
N ALA A 285 23.38 7.83 -32.57
CA ALA A 285 24.14 7.03 -31.61
C ALA A 285 24.68 5.73 -32.23
N SER A 286 25.89 5.82 -32.78
CA SER A 286 26.70 4.66 -33.17
C SER A 286 27.29 3.89 -31.99
N ASN A 287 27.06 4.34 -30.74
CA ASN A 287 27.71 3.86 -29.53
C ASN A 287 26.77 3.80 -28.31
N VAL A 288 27.20 3.07 -27.28
CA VAL A 288 26.59 2.87 -25.94
C VAL A 288 25.44 1.84 -25.86
N LEU A 289 25.67 0.80 -25.05
CA LEU A 289 24.79 -0.34 -24.79
C LEU A 289 24.07 -0.26 -23.41
N GLN A 290 22.85 -0.83 -23.33
CA GLN A 290 22.21 -1.45 -22.15
C GLN A 290 21.52 -0.60 -21.04
N VAL A 291 20.49 0.19 -21.35
CA VAL A 291 19.31 0.37 -20.44
C VAL A 291 18.03 0.43 -21.31
N ILE A 292 16.86 -0.01 -20.80
CA ILE A 292 15.56 0.12 -21.51
C ILE A 292 14.45 0.43 -20.51
N PHE A 293 13.65 1.49 -20.76
CA PHE A 293 12.43 1.84 -20.03
C PHE A 293 11.16 1.38 -20.78
N PHE A 294 9.98 1.43 -20.14
CA PHE A 294 8.71 1.04 -20.76
C PHE A 294 7.52 1.89 -20.32
N LYS A 295 6.69 2.31 -21.28
CA LYS A 295 5.29 2.70 -21.06
C LYS A 295 4.40 1.45 -20.90
N LYS A 296 3.22 1.65 -20.30
CA LYS A 296 2.31 0.64 -19.73
C LYS A 296 2.08 -0.61 -20.59
N ASP A 297 1.93 -0.42 -21.90
CA ASP A 297 1.36 -1.45 -22.78
C ASP A 297 2.44 -2.26 -23.55
N LEU A 298 3.71 -1.83 -23.51
CA LEU A 298 4.84 -2.50 -24.21
C LEU A 298 5.65 -3.47 -23.33
N VAL A 299 5.35 -3.54 -22.03
CA VAL A 299 6.06 -4.40 -21.04
C VAL A 299 5.83 -5.90 -21.29
N ALA A 300 4.64 -6.27 -21.77
CA ALA A 300 4.24 -7.67 -21.89
C ALA A 300 5.01 -8.44 -22.99
N PRO A 301 5.23 -7.91 -24.21
CA PRO A 301 6.00 -8.60 -25.25
C PRO A 301 7.52 -8.55 -25.03
N LEU A 302 8.12 -7.37 -24.76
CA LEU A 302 9.57 -7.23 -24.90
C LEU A 302 10.36 -7.97 -23.80
N VAL A 303 9.91 -7.90 -22.54
CA VAL A 303 10.53 -8.67 -21.44
C VAL A 303 10.30 -10.19 -21.64
N ARG A 304 9.35 -10.63 -22.50
CA ARG A 304 9.24 -12.04 -22.93
C ARG A 304 10.40 -12.39 -23.87
N ARG A 305 10.70 -11.50 -24.82
CA ARG A 305 11.76 -11.61 -25.84
C ARG A 305 13.19 -11.59 -25.26
N ILE A 306 13.41 -10.85 -24.18
CA ILE A 306 14.71 -10.79 -23.48
C ILE A 306 14.98 -12.09 -22.70
N ILE A 307 13.98 -12.60 -21.96
CA ILE A 307 14.11 -13.81 -21.14
C ILE A 307 14.32 -15.08 -22.01
N THR A 308 13.86 -15.10 -23.26
CA THR A 308 14.00 -16.27 -24.16
C THR A 308 15.26 -16.29 -25.03
N ARG A 309 16.19 -15.33 -24.89
CA ARG A 309 17.47 -15.31 -25.63
C ARG A 309 18.68 -15.29 -24.67
N PRO A 310 19.25 -16.47 -24.30
CA PRO A 310 20.28 -16.57 -23.26
C PRO A 310 21.52 -15.68 -23.48
N LYS A 311 22.06 -15.63 -24.70
CA LYS A 311 23.21 -14.77 -25.06
C LYS A 311 22.93 -13.27 -24.92
N LEU A 312 21.67 -12.85 -24.92
CA LEU A 312 21.25 -11.46 -24.67
C LEU A 312 21.10 -11.21 -23.17
N PHE A 313 20.39 -12.10 -22.45
CA PHE A 313 20.19 -11.99 -21.01
C PHE A 313 21.51 -12.01 -20.22
N ALA A 314 22.48 -12.84 -20.63
CA ALA A 314 23.81 -12.90 -20.03
C ALA A 314 24.64 -11.60 -20.15
N ARG A 315 24.21 -10.65 -21.00
CA ARG A 315 24.83 -9.33 -21.14
C ARG A 315 24.14 -8.23 -20.33
N VAL A 316 22.97 -8.48 -19.71
CA VAL A 316 22.22 -7.46 -18.94
C VAL A 316 22.75 -7.35 -17.51
N LYS A 317 23.04 -6.13 -17.04
CA LYS A 317 23.59 -5.86 -15.69
C LYS A 317 22.56 -5.42 -14.64
N GLU A 318 21.58 -4.59 -15.02
CA GLU A 318 20.47 -4.13 -14.17
C GLU A 318 19.13 -4.23 -14.92
N VAL A 319 18.01 -4.25 -14.18
CA VAL A 319 16.66 -4.11 -14.74
C VAL A 319 15.86 -3.14 -13.86
N VAL A 320 15.18 -2.17 -14.48
CA VAL A 320 14.38 -1.14 -13.81
C VAL A 320 12.92 -1.26 -14.25
N VAL A 321 11.97 -1.18 -13.32
CA VAL A 321 10.53 -1.24 -13.64
C VAL A 321 9.77 -0.23 -12.80
N PHE A 322 9.05 0.69 -13.45
CA PHE A 322 8.34 1.82 -12.82
C PHE A 322 9.22 2.56 -11.78
N GLY A 323 10.40 3.03 -12.20
CA GLY A 323 11.34 3.77 -11.33
C GLY A 323 12.08 2.93 -10.29
N HIS A 324 11.67 1.69 -10.02
CA HIS A 324 12.38 0.82 -9.08
C HIS A 324 13.48 0.02 -9.77
N LYS A 325 14.75 0.32 -9.45
CA LYS A 325 15.89 -0.54 -9.79
C LYS A 325 15.79 -1.89 -9.08
N VAL A 326 16.03 -2.96 -9.81
CA VAL A 326 16.07 -4.33 -9.28
C VAL A 326 17.44 -4.94 -9.58
N PHE A 327 18.36 -4.79 -8.64
CA PHE A 327 19.69 -5.40 -8.68
C PHE A 327 19.60 -6.92 -8.54
N THR A 328 19.54 -7.65 -9.66
CA THR A 328 19.47 -9.12 -9.62
C THR A 328 19.80 -9.76 -10.97
N LYS A 329 20.78 -10.68 -10.98
CA LYS A 329 20.93 -11.66 -12.08
C LYS A 329 19.87 -12.76 -12.03
N SER A 330 19.21 -12.94 -10.89
CA SER A 330 18.04 -13.82 -10.74
C SER A 330 16.80 -13.14 -11.32
N ILE A 331 16.23 -13.79 -12.31
CA ILE A 331 14.98 -13.42 -12.96
C ILE A 331 13.82 -13.26 -11.95
N THR A 332 13.86 -13.89 -10.77
CA THR A 332 12.74 -13.90 -9.82
C THR A 332 12.55 -12.60 -9.03
N ALA A 333 13.61 -11.93 -8.59
CA ALA A 333 13.43 -10.73 -7.76
C ALA A 333 12.79 -9.55 -8.53
N VAL A 334 13.02 -9.45 -9.86
CA VAL A 334 12.31 -8.50 -10.75
C VAL A 334 10.80 -8.74 -10.73
N ARG A 335 10.38 -10.01 -10.66
CA ARG A 335 8.98 -10.44 -10.67
C ARG A 335 8.24 -10.07 -9.38
N LEU A 336 8.96 -9.98 -8.25
CA LEU A 336 8.40 -9.68 -6.93
C LEU A 336 8.26 -8.17 -6.70
N CYS A 337 9.27 -7.36 -7.05
CA CYS A 337 9.18 -5.90 -6.93
C CYS A 337 8.00 -5.33 -7.75
N TYR A 338 7.82 -5.80 -8.99
CA TYR A 338 6.69 -5.43 -9.85
C TYR A 338 5.32 -5.67 -9.20
N ARG A 339 5.18 -6.73 -8.37
CA ARG A 339 3.94 -6.97 -7.62
C ARG A 339 3.79 -5.92 -6.52
N GLY A 340 4.78 -5.78 -5.64
CA GLY A 340 4.69 -5.00 -4.39
C GLY A 340 4.41 -3.50 -4.56
N VAL A 341 4.81 -2.89 -5.68
CA VAL A 341 4.55 -1.47 -5.96
C VAL A 341 3.07 -1.26 -6.31
N VAL A 342 2.56 -2.05 -7.26
CA VAL A 342 1.15 -2.04 -7.67
C VAL A 342 0.23 -2.48 -6.51
N ASN A 343 0.74 -3.19 -5.48
CA ASN A 343 -0.03 -3.45 -4.25
C ASN A 343 -0.49 -2.16 -3.56
N THR A 344 0.39 -1.15 -3.52
CA THR A 344 0.30 -0.09 -2.50
C THR A 344 -0.27 1.19 -3.07
N TYR A 345 0.12 1.56 -4.30
CA TYR A 345 -0.32 2.79 -4.98
C TYR A 345 -1.84 2.90 -5.04
N GLU A 346 -2.49 1.88 -5.61
CA GLU A 346 -3.94 1.91 -5.80
C GLU A 346 -4.72 1.69 -4.45
N ARG A 347 -4.07 1.68 -3.26
CA ARG A 347 -4.72 1.49 -1.94
C ARG A 347 -5.67 2.59 -1.48
N ARG A 348 -5.50 3.81 -2.00
CA ARG A 348 -6.07 5.02 -1.41
C ARG A 348 -6.88 5.87 -2.40
N GLN A 349 -7.19 5.29 -3.57
CA GLN A 349 -7.89 5.96 -4.69
C GLN A 349 -9.40 5.62 -4.76
N TYR A 350 -10.06 5.28 -3.64
CA TYR A 350 -11.45 4.76 -3.67
C TYR A 350 -12.48 5.57 -2.89
N THR A 351 -13.24 6.32 -3.67
CA THR A 351 -14.63 6.68 -3.42
C THR A 351 -15.44 5.45 -2.99
N LEU A 352 -16.30 5.62 -1.99
CA LEU A 352 -17.41 4.70 -1.77
C LEU A 352 -18.35 4.79 -2.98
N PHE A 353 -18.49 3.69 -3.73
CA PHE A 353 -19.38 3.67 -4.89
C PHE A 353 -20.84 3.63 -4.45
N SER A 354 -21.55 4.75 -4.65
CA SER A 354 -22.95 4.97 -4.25
C SER A 354 -23.99 4.67 -5.34
N GLY A 355 -23.55 4.41 -6.58
CA GLY A 355 -24.47 4.13 -7.71
C GLY A 355 -25.03 2.71 -7.72
N LYS A 356 -25.96 2.44 -8.66
CA LYS A 356 -26.46 1.09 -8.91
C LYS A 356 -25.31 0.16 -9.34
N LEU A 357 -25.06 -0.87 -8.54
CA LEU A 357 -23.92 -1.80 -8.69
C LEU A 357 -24.14 -2.83 -9.81
N ILE A 358 -25.34 -3.41 -9.85
CA ILE A 358 -25.80 -4.35 -10.89
C ILE A 358 -26.29 -3.52 -12.08
N THR A 359 -25.72 -3.73 -13.26
CA THR A 359 -26.08 -3.07 -14.51
C THR A 359 -27.10 -3.87 -15.32
N ALA A 360 -27.07 -5.20 -15.22
CA ALA A 360 -28.14 -6.08 -15.71
C ALA A 360 -28.24 -7.35 -14.84
N HIS A 361 -29.42 -7.95 -14.80
CA HIS A 361 -29.73 -9.22 -14.16
C HIS A 361 -30.47 -10.08 -15.17
N ILE A 362 -30.08 -11.35 -15.25
CA ILE A 362 -30.71 -12.38 -16.08
C ILE A 362 -31.03 -13.55 -15.14
N GLU A 363 -32.28 -13.97 -15.08
CA GLU A 363 -32.67 -15.20 -14.36
C GLU A 363 -32.24 -16.42 -15.19
N GLY A 364 -31.74 -17.45 -14.51
CA GLY A 364 -31.35 -18.73 -15.09
C GLY A 364 -32.34 -19.84 -14.75
N ASP A 365 -32.17 -21.00 -15.39
CA ASP A 365 -33.16 -22.07 -15.39
C ASP A 365 -33.11 -22.90 -14.08
N VAL A 366 -32.08 -22.70 -13.25
CA VAL A 366 -31.95 -23.37 -11.95
C VAL A 366 -32.93 -22.77 -10.95
N LYS A 367 -34.04 -23.47 -10.71
CA LYS A 367 -35.02 -23.10 -9.69
C LYS A 367 -34.37 -22.94 -8.31
N LYS A 368 -34.75 -21.83 -7.67
CA LYS A 368 -34.47 -21.51 -6.27
C LYS A 368 -34.79 -22.69 -5.35
N TYR A 369 -33.94 -22.87 -4.35
CA TYR A 369 -34.17 -23.63 -3.12
C TYR A 369 -34.13 -25.15 -3.29
N SER A 370 -33.56 -25.60 -4.42
CA SER A 370 -33.59 -26.99 -4.88
C SER A 370 -32.50 -27.89 -4.28
N LEU A 371 -31.44 -27.34 -3.67
CA LEU A 371 -30.16 -28.09 -3.51
C LEU A 371 -29.40 -27.87 -2.18
N GLY A 372 -29.84 -26.98 -1.29
CA GLY A 372 -29.27 -26.84 0.06
C GLY A 372 -27.82 -26.32 0.19
N LYS A 373 -27.13 -26.02 -0.92
CA LYS A 373 -25.81 -25.35 -0.93
C LYS A 373 -25.83 -24.16 -1.89
N LEU A 374 -25.29 -23.02 -1.46
CA LEU A 374 -25.20 -21.79 -2.26
C LEU A 374 -23.77 -21.59 -2.77
N CYS A 375 -23.60 -21.16 -4.02
CA CYS A 375 -22.32 -20.77 -4.59
C CYS A 375 -22.38 -19.33 -5.10
N LEU A 376 -21.51 -18.47 -4.56
CA LEU A 376 -21.29 -17.10 -5.03
C LEU A 376 -20.07 -17.11 -5.96
N PHE A 377 -20.31 -17.08 -7.27
CA PHE A 377 -19.27 -17.23 -8.29
C PHE A 377 -18.88 -15.88 -8.88
N ALA A 378 -17.61 -15.47 -8.76
CA ALA A 378 -17.08 -14.27 -9.40
C ALA A 378 -16.43 -14.59 -10.76
N HIS A 379 -16.65 -13.73 -11.75
CA HIS A 379 -16.16 -13.91 -13.12
C HIS A 379 -15.65 -12.60 -13.74
N TYR A 380 -14.59 -12.68 -14.55
CA TYR A 380 -14.22 -11.61 -15.46
C TYR A 380 -13.61 -12.12 -16.77
N ASP A 381 -14.25 -11.74 -17.88
CA ASP A 381 -13.69 -11.81 -19.22
C ASP A 381 -13.81 -10.44 -19.92
N PRO A 382 -12.76 -9.94 -20.62
CA PRO A 382 -12.77 -8.62 -21.25
C PRO A 382 -13.78 -8.48 -22.40
N LYS A 383 -14.17 -9.57 -23.06
CA LYS A 383 -15.16 -9.58 -24.15
C LYS A 383 -16.56 -9.98 -23.69
N GLY A 384 -16.65 -10.63 -22.52
CA GLY A 384 -17.88 -11.25 -22.04
C GLY A 384 -18.10 -12.65 -22.62
N GLU A 385 -17.02 -13.32 -23.01
CA GLU A 385 -16.98 -14.75 -23.36
C GLU A 385 -16.87 -15.61 -22.08
N LEU A 386 -17.28 -16.88 -22.15
CA LEU A 386 -17.12 -17.85 -21.06
C LEU A 386 -16.18 -18.98 -21.49
N ALA A 387 -15.06 -19.13 -20.78
CA ALA A 387 -14.11 -20.19 -21.07
C ALA A 387 -14.73 -21.58 -20.83
N THR A 388 -14.45 -22.55 -21.72
CA THR A 388 -14.88 -23.95 -21.55
C THR A 388 -14.43 -24.53 -20.20
N THR A 389 -13.28 -24.09 -19.70
CA THR A 389 -12.77 -24.43 -18.36
C THR A 389 -13.69 -23.97 -17.23
N THR A 390 -14.27 -22.77 -17.36
CA THR A 390 -15.23 -22.22 -16.39
C THR A 390 -16.58 -22.94 -16.51
N VAL A 391 -17.00 -23.34 -17.72
CA VAL A 391 -18.18 -24.20 -17.92
C VAL A 391 -18.01 -25.54 -17.21
N THR A 392 -16.85 -26.19 -17.33
CA THR A 392 -16.56 -27.45 -16.59
C THR A 392 -16.63 -27.25 -15.08
N TYR A 393 -16.09 -26.15 -14.56
CA TYR A 393 -16.18 -25.85 -13.13
C TYR A 393 -17.62 -25.63 -12.65
N LEU A 394 -18.40 -24.84 -13.39
CA LEU A 394 -19.82 -24.62 -13.09
C LEU A 394 -20.60 -25.95 -13.12
N LYS A 395 -20.37 -26.82 -14.11
CA LYS A 395 -20.99 -28.16 -14.18
C LYS A 395 -20.65 -29.04 -12.99
N ALA A 396 -19.37 -29.15 -12.61
CA ALA A 396 -18.97 -29.91 -11.43
C ALA A 396 -19.60 -29.37 -10.12
N LEU A 397 -19.78 -28.05 -10.01
CA LEU A 397 -20.53 -27.46 -8.88
C LEU A 397 -22.04 -27.78 -8.94
N ARG A 398 -22.64 -27.86 -10.14
CA ARG A 398 -24.03 -28.30 -10.31
C ARG A 398 -24.22 -29.77 -9.90
N GLU A 399 -23.32 -30.66 -10.34
CA GLU A 399 -23.27 -32.08 -9.97
C GLU A 399 -23.11 -32.30 -8.46
N LEU A 400 -22.45 -31.36 -7.78
CA LEU A 400 -22.28 -31.34 -6.32
C LEU A 400 -23.45 -30.68 -5.57
N ASN A 401 -24.56 -30.40 -6.24
CA ASN A 401 -25.74 -29.75 -5.69
C ASN A 401 -25.45 -28.34 -5.13
N PHE A 402 -24.73 -27.49 -5.89
CA PHE A 402 -24.67 -26.05 -5.64
C PHE A 402 -25.65 -25.28 -6.52
N GLU A 403 -26.49 -24.46 -5.88
CA GLU A 403 -27.24 -23.37 -6.50
C GLU A 403 -26.29 -22.20 -6.76
N ILE A 404 -26.11 -21.79 -8.03
CA ILE A 404 -25.06 -20.83 -8.42
C ILE A 404 -25.66 -19.45 -8.70
N VAL A 405 -25.13 -18.43 -8.02
CA VAL A 405 -25.31 -17.01 -8.34
C VAL A 405 -24.01 -16.51 -8.97
N PHE A 406 -24.05 -16.23 -10.27
CA PHE A 406 -22.90 -15.88 -11.09
C PHE A 406 -22.80 -14.37 -11.25
N SER A 407 -21.70 -13.76 -10.83
CA SER A 407 -21.50 -12.30 -10.83
C SER A 407 -20.30 -11.92 -11.69
N SER A 408 -20.58 -11.43 -12.89
CA SER A 408 -19.58 -11.00 -13.87
C SER A 408 -19.28 -9.51 -13.80
N THR A 409 -18.00 -9.13 -13.83
CA THR A 409 -17.56 -7.73 -13.99
C THR A 409 -17.22 -7.34 -15.44
N SER A 410 -17.57 -8.19 -16.41
CA SER A 410 -17.56 -7.84 -17.84
C SER A 410 -18.60 -6.74 -18.15
N LEU A 411 -18.33 -5.88 -19.14
CA LEU A 411 -19.26 -4.80 -19.54
C LEU A 411 -20.62 -5.32 -20.04
N ARG A 412 -20.59 -6.48 -20.72
CA ARG A 412 -21.74 -7.28 -21.14
C ARG A 412 -21.32 -8.75 -21.17
N LEU A 413 -22.28 -9.66 -21.35
CA LEU A 413 -22.04 -11.07 -21.68
C LEU A 413 -22.61 -11.33 -23.08
N ASN A 414 -21.89 -12.04 -23.94
CA ASN A 414 -22.40 -12.38 -25.27
C ASN A 414 -23.54 -13.41 -25.19
N GLU A 415 -24.35 -13.54 -26.25
CA GLU A 415 -25.53 -14.43 -26.22
C GLU A 415 -25.16 -15.90 -25.96
N GLU A 416 -24.06 -16.38 -26.54
CA GLU A 416 -23.57 -17.75 -26.33
C GLU A 416 -23.26 -18.00 -24.86
N THR A 417 -22.59 -17.05 -24.21
CA THR A 417 -22.30 -17.09 -22.76
C THR A 417 -23.59 -17.07 -21.94
N GLN A 418 -24.58 -16.25 -22.30
CA GLN A 418 -25.88 -16.26 -21.62
C GLN A 418 -26.59 -17.61 -21.79
N LYS A 419 -26.62 -18.17 -23.00
CA LYS A 419 -27.20 -19.49 -23.32
C LYS A 419 -26.48 -20.63 -22.57
N LEU A 420 -25.15 -20.54 -22.38
CA LEU A 420 -24.37 -21.50 -21.59
C LEU A 420 -24.55 -21.36 -20.07
N LEU A 421 -24.75 -20.14 -19.56
CA LEU A 421 -24.90 -19.88 -18.12
C LEU A 421 -26.29 -20.21 -17.59
N LYS A 422 -27.36 -19.95 -18.36
CA LYS A 422 -28.75 -20.14 -17.93
C LYS A 422 -29.03 -21.52 -17.28
N PRO A 423 -28.70 -22.68 -17.90
CA PRO A 423 -28.97 -23.99 -17.29
C PRO A 423 -28.03 -24.34 -16.11
N LEU A 424 -27.00 -23.52 -15.88
CA LEU A 424 -26.00 -23.70 -14.82
C LEU A 424 -26.14 -22.69 -13.67
N CYS A 425 -27.03 -21.72 -13.77
CA CYS A 425 -27.15 -20.61 -12.82
C CYS A 425 -28.61 -20.40 -12.40
N ARG A 426 -28.80 -19.90 -11.18
CA ARG A 426 -30.08 -19.37 -10.70
C ARG A 426 -30.23 -17.90 -11.08
N ASP A 427 -29.18 -17.13 -10.79
CA ASP A 427 -29.09 -15.70 -11.04
C ASP A 427 -27.77 -15.39 -11.76
N ILE A 428 -27.83 -14.61 -12.84
CA ILE A 428 -26.67 -14.11 -13.57
C ILE A 428 -26.67 -12.58 -13.46
N LEU A 429 -25.67 -12.04 -12.77
CA LEU A 429 -25.53 -10.62 -12.45
C LEU A 429 -24.38 -10.02 -13.27
N ILE A 430 -24.69 -9.04 -14.11
CA ILE A 430 -23.70 -8.20 -14.78
C ILE A 430 -23.54 -6.93 -13.95
N ARG A 431 -22.31 -6.60 -13.56
CA ARG A 431 -22.01 -5.49 -12.64
C ARG A 431 -20.79 -4.67 -13.03
N ARG A 432 -20.71 -3.45 -12.51
CA ARG A 432 -19.53 -2.58 -12.70
C ARG A 432 -18.29 -3.19 -12.02
N ASN A 433 -17.15 -3.13 -12.70
CA ASN A 433 -15.87 -3.63 -12.16
C ASN A 433 -15.31 -2.73 -11.04
N VAL A 434 -15.82 -2.95 -9.81
CA VAL A 434 -15.38 -2.31 -8.57
C VAL A 434 -15.48 -3.36 -7.45
N GLY A 435 -14.48 -3.44 -6.57
CA GLY A 435 -14.38 -4.48 -5.53
C GLY A 435 -13.83 -5.82 -6.03
N ILE A 436 -13.65 -6.00 -7.35
CA ILE A 436 -13.27 -7.25 -8.02
C ILE A 436 -14.07 -8.43 -7.43
N ASP A 437 -13.44 -9.57 -7.12
CA ASP A 437 -14.14 -10.79 -6.67
C ASP A 437 -14.93 -10.57 -5.39
N PHE A 438 -14.33 -9.91 -4.39
CA PHE A 438 -15.03 -9.56 -3.14
C PHE A 438 -16.19 -8.59 -3.36
N GLY A 439 -16.12 -7.74 -4.39
CA GLY A 439 -17.24 -6.91 -4.84
C GLY A 439 -18.35 -7.73 -5.52
N SER A 440 -17.97 -8.72 -6.33
CA SER A 440 -18.89 -9.69 -6.93
C SER A 440 -19.59 -10.55 -5.89
N TRP A 441 -18.87 -11.17 -4.96
CA TRP A 441 -19.43 -11.97 -3.88
C TRP A 441 -20.33 -11.15 -2.95
N LYS A 442 -19.91 -9.92 -2.59
CA LYS A 442 -20.77 -8.96 -1.86
C LYS A 442 -22.07 -8.67 -2.61
N THR A 443 -22.01 -8.52 -3.93
CA THR A 443 -23.19 -8.23 -4.76
C THR A 443 -24.12 -9.44 -4.86
N ALA A 444 -23.57 -10.62 -5.12
CA ALA A 444 -24.30 -11.89 -5.18
C ALA A 444 -24.97 -12.22 -3.84
N LEU A 445 -24.26 -12.06 -2.71
CA LEU A 445 -24.81 -12.26 -1.37
C LEU A 445 -26.01 -11.35 -1.10
N TYR A 446 -25.88 -10.04 -1.36
CA TYR A 446 -26.98 -9.11 -1.12
C TYR A 446 -28.15 -9.30 -2.10
N HIS A 447 -27.91 -9.73 -3.34
CA HIS A 447 -28.97 -10.12 -4.27
C HIS A 447 -29.82 -11.27 -3.72
N VAL A 448 -29.17 -12.32 -3.18
CA VAL A 448 -29.88 -13.45 -2.53
C VAL A 448 -30.70 -13.01 -1.33
N THR A 449 -30.20 -12.06 -0.52
CA THR A 449 -30.89 -11.61 0.71
C THR A 449 -31.80 -10.39 0.53
N ALA A 450 -31.93 -9.82 -0.67
CA ALA A 450 -32.62 -8.54 -0.87
C ALA A 450 -34.14 -8.61 -0.63
N ASN A 451 -34.77 -9.71 -1.08
CA ASN A 451 -36.21 -9.80 -1.23
C ASN A 451 -36.88 -10.76 -0.23
N GLU A 452 -36.11 -11.52 0.54
CA GLU A 452 -36.64 -12.52 1.48
C GLU A 452 -35.81 -12.53 2.78
N ALA A 453 -36.48 -12.21 3.89
CA ALA A 453 -35.86 -12.18 5.21
C ALA A 453 -35.49 -13.61 5.65
N GLY A 454 -34.19 -13.87 5.82
CA GLY A 454 -33.71 -15.20 6.14
C GLY A 454 -33.53 -16.13 4.93
N ALA A 455 -33.43 -15.62 3.70
CA ALA A 455 -33.15 -16.42 2.49
C ALA A 455 -31.97 -17.40 2.62
N LEU A 456 -30.99 -17.12 3.51
CA LEU A 456 -29.85 -18.02 3.77
C LEU A 456 -30.21 -19.22 4.67
N ASN A 457 -31.36 -19.20 5.36
CA ASN A 457 -31.80 -20.20 6.36
C ASN A 457 -32.14 -21.57 5.76
N GLN A 458 -32.09 -21.73 4.44
CA GLN A 458 -32.22 -23.02 3.77
C GLN A 458 -30.88 -23.73 3.56
N TYR A 459 -29.78 -22.98 3.38
CA TYR A 459 -28.52 -23.58 2.98
C TYR A 459 -27.76 -24.13 4.19
N GLN A 460 -27.02 -25.21 3.97
CA GLN A 460 -26.10 -25.80 4.96
C GLN A 460 -24.65 -25.38 4.71
N LYS A 461 -24.31 -25.07 3.45
CA LYS A 461 -22.99 -24.67 2.98
C LYS A 461 -23.09 -23.45 2.05
N LEU A 462 -22.15 -22.52 2.17
CA LEU A 462 -21.99 -21.39 1.28
C LEU A 462 -20.55 -21.40 0.74
N LEU A 463 -20.42 -21.62 -0.57
CA LEU A 463 -19.17 -21.54 -1.31
C LEU A 463 -18.97 -20.13 -1.87
N ILE A 464 -17.77 -19.59 -1.66
CA ILE A 464 -17.25 -18.42 -2.33
C ILE A 464 -16.12 -18.86 -3.25
N THR A 465 -16.23 -18.55 -4.55
CA THR A 465 -15.24 -18.96 -5.56
C THR A 465 -15.18 -17.98 -6.74
N ASN A 466 -14.09 -18.02 -7.50
CA ASN A 466 -13.91 -17.27 -8.74
C ASN A 466 -13.44 -18.15 -9.91
N ASP A 467 -13.37 -17.56 -11.10
CA ASP A 467 -12.73 -18.18 -12.27
C ASP A 467 -11.20 -18.02 -12.30
N SER A 468 -10.51 -17.71 -11.19
CA SER A 468 -9.03 -17.54 -11.18
C SER A 468 -8.23 -18.84 -11.31
N ILE A 469 -8.92 -19.97 -11.47
CA ILE A 469 -8.42 -21.33 -11.48
C ILE A 469 -8.95 -22.10 -12.70
N TYR A 470 -8.16 -23.06 -13.17
CA TYR A 470 -8.59 -24.10 -14.10
C TYR A 470 -8.93 -25.36 -13.32
N GLY A 471 -9.96 -26.07 -13.77
CA GLY A 471 -10.43 -27.31 -13.15
C GLY A 471 -11.97 -27.35 -13.04
N PRO A 472 -12.51 -28.19 -12.13
CA PRO A 472 -11.74 -29.10 -11.29
C PRO A 472 -11.08 -30.19 -12.16
N ILE A 473 -9.80 -30.43 -11.91
CA ILE A 473 -8.99 -31.40 -12.66
C ILE A 473 -9.08 -32.82 -12.04
N GLN A 474 -9.45 -32.89 -10.76
CA GLN A 474 -9.79 -34.09 -10.01
C GLN A 474 -11.20 -33.96 -9.45
N ASN A 475 -11.82 -35.06 -9.01
CA ASN A 475 -13.19 -35.01 -8.49
C ASN A 475 -13.24 -34.22 -7.17
N LEU A 476 -14.13 -33.23 -7.08
CA LEU A 476 -14.34 -32.41 -5.89
C LEU A 476 -15.18 -33.12 -4.81
N ALA A 477 -15.95 -34.15 -5.16
CA ALA A 477 -16.85 -34.84 -4.22
C ALA A 477 -16.12 -35.49 -3.02
N PRO A 478 -15.02 -36.26 -3.20
CA PRO A 478 -14.28 -36.83 -2.08
C PRO A 478 -13.65 -35.76 -1.17
N ILE A 479 -13.23 -34.63 -1.75
CA ILE A 479 -12.60 -33.52 -1.03
C ILE A 479 -13.63 -32.83 -0.13
N ILE A 480 -14.78 -32.44 -0.69
CA ILE A 480 -15.86 -31.83 0.09
C ILE A 480 -16.39 -32.82 1.14
N LYS A 481 -16.55 -34.10 0.79
CA LYS A 481 -16.94 -35.16 1.73
C LYS A 481 -15.96 -35.25 2.92
N LYS A 482 -14.65 -35.41 2.67
CA LYS A 482 -13.60 -35.48 3.72
C LYS A 482 -13.65 -34.26 4.65
N MET A 483 -13.76 -33.05 4.08
CA MET A 483 -13.76 -31.82 4.88
C MET A 483 -15.05 -31.70 5.71
N ASP A 484 -16.20 -32.02 5.13
CA ASP A 484 -17.50 -31.96 5.81
C ASP A 484 -17.66 -33.06 6.89
N GLU A 485 -17.09 -34.25 6.68
CA GLU A 485 -17.05 -35.34 7.66
C GLU A 485 -16.07 -35.06 8.80
N SER A 486 -14.93 -34.39 8.54
CA SER A 486 -13.94 -34.07 9.57
C SER A 486 -14.47 -33.19 10.71
N ARG A 487 -15.48 -32.34 10.42
CA ARG A 487 -16.01 -31.28 11.31
C ARG A 487 -14.95 -30.38 11.96
N ALA A 488 -13.72 -30.36 11.43
CA ALA A 488 -12.59 -29.69 12.03
C ALA A 488 -12.67 -28.16 11.94
N PHE A 489 -13.29 -27.63 10.87
CA PHE A 489 -13.33 -26.21 10.53
C PHE A 489 -14.74 -25.74 10.23
N ASP A 490 -15.01 -24.49 10.61
CA ASP A 490 -16.28 -23.79 10.37
C ASP A 490 -16.24 -23.02 9.04
N VAL A 491 -15.04 -22.61 8.62
CA VAL A 491 -14.72 -22.15 7.26
C VAL A 491 -13.46 -22.84 6.79
N TRP A 492 -13.46 -23.45 5.61
CA TRP A 492 -12.27 -24.06 5.03
C TRP A 492 -11.97 -23.58 3.61
N GLY A 493 -10.67 -23.49 3.30
CA GLY A 493 -10.16 -23.15 1.96
C GLY A 493 -9.49 -24.33 1.29
N MET A 494 -9.30 -24.28 -0.03
CA MET A 494 -8.53 -25.31 -0.73
C MET A 494 -7.04 -25.30 -0.34
N THR A 495 -6.48 -24.10 -0.12
CA THR A 495 -5.15 -23.87 0.48
C THR A 495 -5.18 -22.69 1.44
N ASP A 496 -4.25 -22.67 2.39
CA ASP A 496 -3.87 -21.50 3.17
C ASP A 496 -2.47 -20.98 2.75
N SER A 497 -2.03 -19.85 3.32
CA SER A 497 -0.67 -19.37 3.12
C SER A 497 -0.14 -18.52 4.27
N PHE A 498 1.18 -18.61 4.45
CA PHE A 498 1.98 -17.82 5.38
C PHE A 498 2.87 -16.78 4.66
N GLU A 499 2.69 -16.56 3.35
CA GLU A 499 3.45 -15.56 2.55
C GLU A 499 3.32 -14.12 3.08
N ARG A 500 2.31 -13.84 3.92
CA ARG A 500 2.14 -12.57 4.64
C ARG A 500 1.86 -12.77 6.13
N LYS A 501 0.59 -12.78 6.51
CA LYS A 501 0.08 -13.30 7.78
C LYS A 501 -0.82 -14.49 7.43
N TYR A 502 -0.99 -15.42 8.35
CA TYR A 502 -1.86 -16.59 8.15
C TYR A 502 -3.24 -16.21 7.58
N HIS A 503 -3.61 -16.85 6.47
CA HIS A 503 -4.89 -16.66 5.78
C HIS A 503 -5.27 -17.87 4.93
N LEU A 504 -6.57 -18.08 4.73
CA LEU A 504 -7.10 -18.96 3.69
C LEU A 504 -7.12 -18.22 2.35
N GLN A 505 -6.84 -18.92 1.25
CA GLN A 505 -6.80 -18.30 -0.07
C GLN A 505 -8.21 -18.19 -0.67
N SER A 506 -8.66 -16.97 -1.03
CA SER A 506 -10.08 -16.66 -1.25
C SER A 506 -10.67 -17.18 -2.57
N TYR A 507 -9.91 -17.90 -3.40
CA TYR A 507 -10.41 -18.43 -4.66
C TYR A 507 -11.35 -19.63 -4.50
N PHE A 508 -11.33 -20.27 -3.32
CA PHE A 508 -12.30 -21.27 -2.89
C PHE A 508 -12.38 -21.21 -1.36
N LEU A 509 -13.53 -20.77 -0.82
CA LEU A 509 -13.82 -20.77 0.61
C LEU A 509 -15.21 -21.37 0.84
N MET A 510 -15.27 -22.47 1.59
CA MET A 510 -16.50 -23.10 2.04
C MET A 510 -16.81 -22.63 3.46
N ALA A 511 -18.00 -22.09 3.71
CA ALA A 511 -18.47 -21.70 5.03
C ALA A 511 -19.68 -22.53 5.48
N ASP A 512 -19.68 -22.98 6.73
CA ASP A 512 -20.82 -23.63 7.36
C ASP A 512 -21.93 -22.64 7.69
N ARG A 513 -23.18 -23.14 7.72
CA ARG A 513 -24.38 -22.43 8.14
C ARG A 513 -24.20 -21.54 9.36
N LYS A 514 -23.59 -22.07 10.42
CA LYS A 514 -23.34 -21.33 11.69
C LYS A 514 -22.43 -20.12 11.52
N VAL A 515 -21.66 -20.03 10.44
CA VAL A 515 -20.83 -18.86 10.11
C VAL A 515 -21.64 -17.85 9.32
N PHE A 516 -22.26 -18.24 8.20
CA PHE A 516 -22.93 -17.27 7.32
C PHE A 516 -24.27 -16.73 7.84
N LEU A 517 -24.88 -17.40 8.83
CA LEU A 517 -26.01 -16.87 9.60
C LEU A 517 -25.59 -16.02 10.81
N HIS A 518 -24.31 -16.04 11.22
CA HIS A 518 -23.86 -15.28 12.40
C HIS A 518 -23.76 -13.77 12.09
N PRO A 519 -24.16 -12.86 13.02
CA PRO A 519 -24.15 -11.42 12.78
C PRO A 519 -22.79 -10.84 12.34
N SER A 520 -21.67 -11.47 12.72
CA SER A 520 -20.33 -11.03 12.28
C SER A 520 -20.12 -11.21 10.76
N TRP A 521 -20.73 -12.20 10.12
CA TRP A 521 -20.62 -12.41 8.67
C TRP A 521 -21.25 -11.24 7.92
N ASN A 522 -22.50 -10.90 8.25
CA ASN A 522 -23.17 -9.71 7.72
C ASN A 522 -22.37 -8.43 8.03
N LYS A 523 -21.86 -8.27 9.26
CA LYS A 523 -21.03 -7.13 9.65
C LYS A 523 -19.75 -7.00 8.81
N PHE A 524 -19.07 -8.10 8.47
CA PHE A 524 -17.93 -8.11 7.55
C PHE A 524 -18.36 -7.60 6.16
N TRP A 525 -19.35 -8.23 5.53
CA TRP A 525 -19.81 -7.87 4.18
C TRP A 525 -20.41 -6.47 4.11
N ARG A 526 -21.01 -5.93 5.19
CA ARG A 526 -21.41 -4.52 5.28
C ARG A 526 -20.18 -3.60 5.29
N SER A 527 -19.20 -3.88 6.14
CA SER A 527 -17.99 -3.06 6.32
C SER A 527 -17.06 -3.01 5.10
N LEU A 528 -17.14 -3.99 4.20
CA LEU A 528 -16.29 -4.12 3.01
C LEU A 528 -16.42 -2.92 2.05
N LYS A 529 -15.36 -2.13 1.92
CA LYS A 529 -15.27 -0.97 1.02
C LYS A 529 -14.91 -1.41 -0.40
N LEU A 530 -15.69 -0.99 -1.40
CA LEU A 530 -15.52 -1.45 -2.77
C LEU A 530 -14.33 -0.78 -3.46
N TYR A 531 -13.18 -1.45 -3.41
CA TYR A 531 -11.90 -0.99 -3.96
C TYR A 531 -11.65 -1.51 -5.38
N ARG A 532 -11.04 -0.74 -6.29
CA ARG A 532 -10.61 -1.27 -7.62
C ARG A 532 -9.24 -1.98 -7.59
N ASN A 533 -8.48 -1.88 -6.50
CA ASN A 533 -7.15 -2.49 -6.37
C ASN A 533 -7.24 -3.93 -5.84
N LYS A 534 -6.65 -4.86 -6.59
CA LYS A 534 -6.69 -6.31 -6.34
C LYS A 534 -5.91 -6.79 -5.12
N TYR A 535 -4.97 -6.00 -4.62
CA TYR A 535 -4.03 -6.36 -3.56
C TYR A 535 -4.42 -5.85 -2.18
N LEU A 536 -5.29 -4.84 -2.08
CA LEU A 536 -5.88 -4.44 -0.79
C LEU A 536 -6.93 -5.45 -0.41
N ILE A 537 -7.67 -5.87 -1.42
CA ILE A 537 -8.53 -7.03 -1.39
C ILE A 537 -7.76 -8.24 -0.80
N ILE A 538 -6.44 -8.36 -1.01
CA ILE A 538 -5.60 -9.33 -0.28
C ILE A 538 -5.44 -8.97 1.20
N ASP A 539 -4.70 -7.92 1.61
CA ASP A 539 -4.43 -7.77 3.07
C ASP A 539 -5.64 -7.34 3.92
N ASP A 540 -6.59 -6.59 3.34
CA ASP A 540 -7.79 -6.09 4.02
C ASP A 540 -8.97 -7.08 3.95
N TYR A 541 -9.06 -7.96 2.93
CA TYR A 541 -10.19 -8.90 2.78
C TYR A 541 -9.80 -10.39 2.71
N GLU A 542 -8.75 -10.84 2.03
CA GLU A 542 -8.32 -12.26 2.02
C GLU A 542 -7.65 -12.64 3.35
N VAL A 543 -6.61 -11.88 3.72
CA VAL A 543 -5.99 -11.90 5.05
C VAL A 543 -6.94 -11.33 6.11
N GLY A 544 -7.72 -10.31 5.75
CA GLY A 544 -8.65 -9.66 6.65
C GLY A 544 -9.81 -10.55 7.10
N LEU A 545 -10.49 -11.26 6.19
CA LEU A 545 -11.57 -12.21 6.47
C LEU A 545 -11.07 -13.33 7.37
N SER A 546 -9.96 -13.97 7.00
CA SER A 546 -9.35 -15.05 7.77
C SER A 546 -9.09 -14.63 9.24
N ARG A 547 -8.49 -13.45 9.42
CA ARG A 547 -8.22 -12.89 10.77
C ARG A 547 -9.48 -12.38 11.48
N TYR A 548 -10.51 -11.98 10.74
CA TYR A 548 -11.80 -11.54 11.28
C TYR A 548 -12.61 -12.73 11.80
N LEU A 549 -12.64 -13.85 11.08
CA LEU A 549 -13.29 -15.09 11.50
C LEU A 549 -12.66 -15.66 12.77
N LEU A 550 -11.32 -15.76 12.82
CA LEU A 550 -10.57 -16.19 14.01
C LEU A 550 -10.85 -15.32 15.25
N ARG A 551 -11.00 -14.00 15.08
CA ARG A 551 -11.40 -13.08 16.18
C ARG A 551 -12.79 -13.39 16.73
N HIS A 552 -13.71 -13.84 15.90
CA HIS A 552 -15.06 -14.29 16.28
C HIS A 552 -15.10 -15.79 16.65
N LYS A 553 -13.94 -16.38 16.99
CA LYS A 553 -13.78 -17.75 17.50
C LYS A 553 -14.17 -18.88 16.55
N PHE A 554 -14.41 -18.59 15.26
CA PHE A 554 -14.60 -19.63 14.26
C PHE A 554 -13.29 -20.40 14.02
N LYS A 555 -13.41 -21.73 13.95
CA LYS A 555 -12.33 -22.61 13.49
C LYS A 555 -12.15 -22.42 11.99
N ILE A 556 -10.93 -22.16 11.53
CA ILE A 556 -10.63 -22.08 10.09
C ILE A 556 -9.40 -22.94 9.74
N GLY A 557 -9.36 -23.47 8.53
CA GLY A 557 -8.27 -24.32 8.05
C GLY A 557 -8.32 -24.56 6.54
N ALA A 558 -7.43 -25.40 6.03
CA ALA A 558 -7.33 -25.71 4.60
C ALA A 558 -7.35 -27.22 4.34
N TYR A 559 -7.83 -27.62 3.15
CA TYR A 559 -7.76 -29.01 2.69
C TYR A 559 -6.30 -29.43 2.39
N CYS A 560 -5.53 -28.55 1.73
CA CYS A 560 -4.08 -28.68 1.61
C CYS A 560 -3.41 -27.64 2.53
N SER A 561 -3.16 -28.01 3.79
CA SER A 561 -2.54 -27.12 4.79
C SER A 561 -1.05 -26.90 4.50
N TYR A 562 -0.60 -25.66 4.51
CA TYR A 562 0.79 -25.27 4.30
C TYR A 562 1.74 -25.91 5.33
N LEU A 563 1.28 -26.15 6.56
CA LEU A 563 2.08 -26.81 7.59
C LEU A 563 2.21 -28.33 7.34
N GLU A 564 1.15 -28.98 6.84
CA GLU A 564 1.17 -30.39 6.45
C GLU A 564 2.05 -30.61 5.22
N ILE A 565 1.91 -29.75 4.19
CA ILE A 565 2.78 -29.76 3.01
C ILE A 565 4.25 -29.56 3.43
N LYS A 566 4.53 -28.64 4.36
CA LYS A 566 5.88 -28.42 4.85
C LYS A 566 6.43 -29.62 5.64
N ALA A 567 5.60 -30.30 6.44
CA ALA A 567 5.99 -31.52 7.14
C ALA A 567 6.31 -32.64 6.14
N TYR A 568 5.42 -32.86 5.15
CA TYR A 568 5.61 -33.82 4.07
C TYR A 568 6.91 -33.57 3.29
N LEU A 569 7.21 -32.33 2.90
CA LEU A 569 8.46 -31.96 2.19
C LEU A 569 9.72 -32.00 3.08
N THR A 570 9.56 -32.04 4.40
CA THR A 570 10.68 -32.25 5.34
C THR A 570 10.99 -33.75 5.46
N GLN A 571 9.95 -34.59 5.45
CA GLN A 571 10.07 -36.05 5.44
C GLN A 571 10.48 -36.62 4.07
N ASN A 572 10.07 -35.95 2.99
CA ASN A 572 10.29 -36.38 1.59
C ASN A 572 11.03 -35.27 0.80
N PRO A 573 12.34 -35.02 1.03
CA PRO A 573 13.07 -33.96 0.35
C PRO A 573 13.14 -34.12 -1.18
N THR A 574 13.00 -35.35 -1.67
CA THR A 574 12.94 -35.69 -3.11
C THR A 574 11.66 -35.19 -3.80
N ALA A 575 10.59 -34.93 -3.04
CA ALA A 575 9.34 -34.36 -3.56
C ALA A 575 9.39 -32.82 -3.66
N ILE A 576 10.50 -32.17 -3.31
CA ILE A 576 10.67 -30.72 -3.50
C ILE A 576 10.94 -30.43 -4.99
N PRO A 577 10.10 -29.64 -5.68
CA PRO A 577 10.27 -29.38 -7.11
C PRO A 577 11.63 -28.74 -7.45
N SER A 578 12.29 -29.28 -8.47
CA SER A 578 13.54 -28.72 -8.99
C SER A 578 13.30 -27.37 -9.67
N GLY A 579 14.29 -26.46 -9.59
CA GLY A 579 14.19 -25.13 -10.18
C GLY A 579 13.32 -24.11 -9.40
N LEU A 580 12.91 -24.42 -8.16
CA LEU A 580 12.24 -23.44 -7.29
C LEU A 580 13.17 -22.24 -7.00
N PRO A 581 12.63 -21.01 -6.99
CA PRO A 581 13.44 -19.80 -6.84
C PRO A 581 13.74 -19.42 -5.38
N MET A 582 13.38 -20.28 -4.42
CA MET A 582 13.57 -20.09 -2.98
C MET A 582 13.56 -21.45 -2.27
N ASP A 583 14.24 -21.58 -1.12
CA ASP A 583 14.10 -22.76 -0.25
C ASP A 583 12.76 -22.70 0.50
N VAL A 584 11.76 -23.40 0.00
CA VAL A 584 10.40 -23.48 0.56
C VAL A 584 10.32 -24.06 1.98
N ARG A 585 11.39 -24.70 2.48
CA ARG A 585 11.49 -25.13 3.89
C ARG A 585 11.85 -23.96 4.81
N LYS A 586 12.51 -22.92 4.28
CA LYS A 586 12.98 -21.75 5.02
C LYS A 586 12.09 -20.51 4.80
N THR A 587 11.54 -20.36 3.59
CA THR A 587 10.75 -19.19 3.18
C THR A 587 9.27 -19.55 3.01
N ALA A 588 8.39 -18.81 3.68
CA ALA A 588 6.95 -18.94 3.54
C ALA A 588 6.48 -18.52 2.13
N CYS A 589 5.57 -19.28 1.52
CA CYS A 589 5.12 -19.05 0.14
C CYS A 589 3.64 -19.38 -0.09
N ASN A 590 3.15 -19.11 -1.30
CA ASN A 590 1.84 -19.52 -1.79
C ASN A 590 1.90 -20.95 -2.37
N PRO A 591 1.31 -21.98 -1.71
CA PRO A 591 1.44 -23.37 -2.15
C PRO A 591 0.77 -23.63 -3.50
N SER A 592 -0.39 -23.00 -3.77
CA SER A 592 -1.12 -23.13 -5.06
C SER A 592 -0.38 -22.57 -6.29
N ILE A 593 0.82 -22.01 -6.08
CA ILE A 593 1.70 -21.45 -7.10
C ILE A 593 3.07 -22.12 -7.09
N TYR A 594 3.71 -22.21 -5.91
CA TYR A 594 5.10 -22.70 -5.80
C TYR A 594 5.20 -24.21 -5.52
N LEU A 595 4.12 -24.87 -5.13
CA LEU A 595 4.07 -26.31 -4.82
C LEU A 595 2.89 -26.97 -5.55
N TRP A 596 2.52 -26.41 -6.71
CA TRP A 596 1.30 -26.73 -7.46
C TRP A 596 1.27 -28.20 -7.91
N ASP A 597 2.42 -28.77 -8.26
CA ASP A 597 2.61 -30.17 -8.62
C ASP A 597 2.55 -31.06 -7.37
N VAL A 598 3.31 -30.73 -6.33
CA VAL A 598 3.30 -31.45 -5.03
C VAL A 598 1.89 -31.63 -4.48
N ILE A 599 1.07 -30.57 -4.48
CA ILE A 599 -0.31 -30.66 -3.95
C ILE A 599 -1.24 -31.45 -4.88
N ILE A 600 -1.02 -31.46 -6.20
CA ILE A 600 -1.80 -32.28 -7.13
C ILE A 600 -1.44 -33.77 -7.00
N GLU A 601 -0.13 -34.09 -6.96
CA GLU A 601 0.41 -35.46 -6.96
C GLU A 601 0.31 -36.16 -5.59
N HIS A 602 0.38 -35.42 -4.48
CA HIS A 602 0.44 -36.00 -3.13
C HIS A 602 -0.71 -35.60 -2.21
N PHE A 603 -1.48 -34.55 -2.54
CA PHE A 603 -2.62 -34.09 -1.76
C PHE A 603 -3.94 -34.10 -2.56
N ASN A 604 -3.96 -34.65 -3.78
CA ASN A 604 -5.13 -34.71 -4.66
C ASN A 604 -5.80 -33.34 -4.88
N PHE A 605 -4.99 -32.28 -5.02
CA PHE A 605 -5.47 -30.92 -5.19
C PHE A 605 -6.20 -30.75 -6.54
N PRO A 606 -7.44 -30.23 -6.55
CA PRO A 606 -8.32 -30.36 -7.70
C PRO A 606 -8.23 -29.19 -8.69
N PHE A 607 -7.27 -28.27 -8.56
CA PHE A 607 -7.22 -27.04 -9.35
C PHE A 607 -5.82 -26.71 -9.87
N VAL A 608 -5.75 -25.85 -10.89
CA VAL A 608 -4.49 -25.25 -11.35
C VAL A 608 -4.67 -23.74 -11.48
N LYS A 609 -3.83 -22.93 -10.83
CA LYS A 609 -3.96 -21.46 -10.85
C LYS A 609 -3.74 -20.90 -12.26
N ARG A 610 -4.70 -20.13 -12.80
CA ARG A 610 -4.56 -19.44 -14.11
C ARG A 610 -3.32 -18.55 -14.15
N GLU A 611 -2.97 -17.98 -13.01
CA GLU A 611 -1.81 -17.09 -12.83
C GLU A 611 -0.47 -17.74 -13.26
N LEU A 612 -0.33 -19.08 -13.13
CA LEU A 612 0.84 -19.82 -13.60
C LEU A 612 1.11 -19.61 -15.11
N PHE A 613 0.04 -19.43 -15.89
CA PHE A 613 0.07 -19.35 -17.35
C PHE A 613 -0.19 -17.96 -17.90
N LEU A 614 -1.05 -17.17 -17.23
CA LEU A 614 -1.25 -15.75 -17.54
C LEU A 614 0.06 -14.97 -17.31
N ASN A 615 0.85 -15.39 -16.33
CA ASN A 615 2.20 -14.90 -16.15
C ASN A 615 3.25 -16.02 -16.31
N PRO A 616 3.61 -16.39 -17.55
CA PRO A 616 4.70 -17.35 -17.77
C PRO A 616 6.06 -16.70 -17.48
N LYS A 617 6.12 -15.35 -17.52
CA LYS A 617 7.18 -14.53 -16.92
C LYS A 617 7.08 -14.39 -15.40
N VAL A 618 6.00 -14.86 -14.78
CA VAL A 618 5.76 -15.19 -13.36
C VAL A 618 6.43 -16.51 -12.94
N TYR A 619 5.93 -17.56 -13.59
CA TYR A 619 5.92 -18.94 -13.07
C TYR A 619 6.08 -20.01 -14.15
N GLY A 620 6.28 -19.63 -15.42
CA GLY A 620 6.28 -20.57 -16.54
C GLY A 620 7.31 -21.71 -16.42
N ILE A 621 8.41 -21.48 -15.70
CA ILE A 621 9.42 -22.52 -15.40
C ILE A 621 8.88 -23.63 -14.49
N LEU A 622 7.96 -23.31 -13.58
CA LEU A 622 7.35 -24.28 -12.64
C LEU A 622 6.42 -25.26 -13.36
N VAL A 623 5.88 -24.87 -14.51
CA VAL A 623 4.93 -25.66 -15.32
C VAL A 623 5.54 -26.20 -16.61
N LYS A 624 6.65 -25.64 -17.11
CA LYS A 624 7.18 -25.87 -18.47
C LYS A 624 7.27 -27.36 -18.84
N ASP A 625 7.87 -28.15 -17.97
CA ASP A 625 8.28 -29.53 -18.28
C ASP A 625 7.45 -30.59 -17.53
N ARG A 626 6.81 -30.23 -16.40
CA ARG A 626 5.96 -31.15 -15.61
C ARG A 626 4.45 -31.04 -15.88
N PHE A 627 3.94 -29.93 -16.42
CA PHE A 627 2.48 -29.69 -16.47
C PHE A 627 1.67 -30.75 -17.24
N GLU A 628 2.17 -31.18 -18.40
CA GLU A 628 1.53 -32.23 -19.18
C GLU A 628 1.59 -33.60 -18.48
N GLU A 629 2.71 -33.90 -17.83
CA GLU A 629 2.93 -35.14 -17.09
C GLU A 629 2.01 -35.22 -15.86
N VAL A 630 1.98 -34.16 -15.05
CA VAL A 630 1.17 -34.03 -13.84
C VAL A 630 -0.32 -34.07 -14.18
N LEU A 631 -0.79 -33.34 -15.21
CA LEU A 631 -2.19 -33.43 -15.63
C LEU A 631 -2.56 -34.80 -16.20
N ARG A 632 -1.69 -35.42 -17.01
CA ARG A 632 -1.96 -36.74 -17.63
C ARG A 632 -1.98 -37.87 -16.60
N ARG A 633 -1.20 -37.77 -15.51
CA ARG A 633 -1.22 -38.76 -14.42
C ARG A 633 -2.37 -38.54 -13.44
N ASN A 634 -2.68 -37.29 -13.09
CA ASN A 634 -3.52 -36.96 -11.93
C ASN A 634 -4.84 -36.27 -12.31
N SER A 635 -5.33 -36.42 -13.55
CA SER A 635 -6.48 -35.64 -14.00
C SER A 635 -7.18 -36.19 -15.25
N PHE A 636 -8.52 -36.16 -15.24
CA PHE A 636 -9.37 -36.40 -16.43
C PHE A 636 -9.46 -35.18 -17.37
N TYR A 637 -8.79 -34.08 -17.01
CA TYR A 637 -8.96 -32.77 -17.62
C TYR A 637 -7.88 -32.54 -18.68
N SER A 638 -8.30 -32.45 -19.95
CA SER A 638 -7.34 -32.28 -21.05
C SER A 638 -6.57 -30.96 -20.93
N SER A 639 -5.24 -31.05 -20.92
CA SER A 639 -4.33 -29.89 -20.96
C SER A 639 -4.60 -28.97 -22.16
N GLN A 640 -5.18 -29.51 -23.24
CA GLN A 640 -5.56 -28.74 -24.43
C GLN A 640 -6.68 -27.72 -24.17
N LEU A 641 -7.59 -27.97 -23.22
CA LEU A 641 -8.61 -26.99 -22.81
C LEU A 641 -7.95 -25.77 -22.14
N ILE A 642 -6.96 -26.04 -21.28
CA ILE A 642 -6.16 -25.00 -20.61
C ILE A 642 -5.32 -24.24 -21.64
N LYS A 643 -4.60 -24.95 -22.52
CA LYS A 643 -3.82 -24.35 -23.63
C LYS A 643 -4.68 -23.46 -24.55
N LYS A 644 -5.88 -23.91 -24.94
CA LYS A 644 -6.81 -23.13 -25.78
C LYS A 644 -7.23 -21.84 -25.10
N ASN A 645 -7.59 -21.88 -23.82
CA ASN A 645 -7.92 -20.65 -23.08
C ASN A 645 -6.71 -19.72 -22.91
N ILE A 646 -5.52 -20.26 -22.62
CA ILE A 646 -4.27 -19.49 -22.57
C ILE A 646 -3.96 -18.84 -23.92
N ALA A 647 -4.26 -19.49 -25.04
CA ALA A 647 -4.09 -18.92 -26.38
C ALA A 647 -5.07 -17.76 -26.62
N GLN A 648 -6.35 -17.93 -26.29
CA GLN A 648 -7.35 -16.85 -26.38
C GLN A 648 -6.94 -15.62 -25.57
N TRP A 649 -6.53 -15.80 -24.30
CA TRP A 649 -6.11 -14.69 -23.42
C TRP A 649 -4.78 -14.03 -23.82
N LYS A 650 -3.96 -14.65 -24.67
CA LYS A 650 -2.77 -14.01 -25.26
C LYS A 650 -3.09 -13.05 -26.41
N ASN A 651 -4.29 -13.12 -26.98
CA ASN A 651 -4.72 -12.31 -28.13
C ASN A 651 -5.58 -11.09 -27.72
N ILE A 652 -5.56 -10.73 -26.42
CA ILE A 652 -6.33 -9.64 -25.80
C ILE A 652 -5.41 -8.81 -24.86
N GLN A 653 -4.09 -8.95 -25.00
CA GLN A 653 -3.02 -8.25 -24.28
C GLN A 653 -1.93 -7.81 -25.24
#